data_AF-A0A836GSY8-F1
#
_entry.id   AF-A0A836GSY8-F1
#
_cell.length_a   1.000
_cell.length_b   1.000
_cell.length_c   1.000
_cell.angle_alpha   90.00
_cell.angle_beta   90.00
_cell.angle_gamma   90.00
#
_symmetry.space_group_name_H-M   'P 1'
#
loop_
_entity.id
_entity.type
_entity.pdbx_description
1 polymer ?
#
loop_
_entity_poly.entity_id
_entity_poly.type
_entity_poly.pdbx_seq_one_letter_code
_entity_poly.pdbx_strand_id
1 'polypeptide(L)'
;MLRQSLGRRRRISYVTDVEGDFAYFQRFVCLSRVLRWEPTEAAVSSHRLPCPAAGNSNCGSITGLEAANGRWAPLSSAVPPAPSKAFSASDAGAYEPGHCRLVDLSRYRLGFLDETSHFVYGGDAFDHGSDITFGKALLDFKRRYPSRVHLLLGNRDVNKMAMYPRMACEVDGMAPDAAEDAVFTLPSPLKGAVATASLTAPLRYRDFLLKRQRRREAQQQDSAGHTVSTLCGGGVGSNRGALRADALSFLQWALQYKLGGPNAFAHRRQELREMAAMAAEEGGAVAASLLAAGTEAIREGGDSAEDAAVAASFFAAAQPGGVYHEYIRAGVLSVVLDGVLFTHGGVNGSNAGFVPSLNATSYAEQMSLGQWWLPAVAPQGAATALDTPSTTSALGWLAALERFKAAAFSDWVNGTALRGEALRAYVYPRSVAPHSIAVGTVMNADGPHHIPLTVAAYLLQSGIHTVCAGHQPVGDTPAIVRQPGGFTIIDADNSYCGRGNAFCTRFNHRGAAVMELLFGYPDDHNDDNAAPRNAAAVPSLTVHGYRANGAPFEFDLYSDWRVGRYVGDGWWVRLPPEATAAASSAPVSGAGAAHAGLYELRRTRDGFRHEETRWATAAEVDAWLWQAAARGQATVPGELAPQFTKEELAEVRAHRLKTKVKRT
;
A
#
# COMPACT_ATOMS: atom_id res chain seq x y z
N MET A 1 -19.35 10.35 36.53
CA MET A 1 -20.70 9.87 36.16
C MET A 1 -21.18 10.77 35.03
N LEU A 2 -21.45 10.37 33.78
CA LEU A 2 -21.87 9.11 33.18
C LEU A 2 -20.75 8.44 32.35
N ARG A 3 -20.37 7.21 32.72
CA ARG A 3 -19.80 6.26 31.75
C ARG A 3 -21.02 5.59 31.11
N GLN A 4 -21.45 6.06 29.95
CA GLN A 4 -22.33 5.24 29.12
C GLN A 4 -21.51 4.01 28.71
N SER A 5 -21.94 2.83 29.17
CA SER A 5 -21.49 1.56 28.61
C SER A 5 -22.01 1.47 27.17
N LEU A 6 -21.32 2.15 26.25
CA LEU A 6 -21.43 1.87 24.84
C LEU A 6 -21.06 0.38 24.69
N GLY A 7 -22.00 -0.44 24.21
CA GLY A 7 -21.69 -1.81 23.85
C GLY A 7 -20.41 -1.84 23.03
N ARG A 8 -19.49 -2.76 23.36
CA ARG A 8 -18.24 -2.90 22.60
C ARG A 8 -18.61 -2.99 21.11
N ARG A 9 -17.86 -2.29 20.26
CA ARG A 9 -17.99 -2.41 18.79
C ARG A 9 -16.65 -2.87 18.29
N ARG A 10 -16.62 -4.00 17.58
CA ARG A 10 -15.43 -4.40 16.83
C ARG A 10 -15.27 -3.40 15.67
N ARG A 11 -14.07 -2.86 15.52
CA ARG A 11 -13.75 -1.96 14.41
C ARG A 11 -12.57 -2.49 13.59
N ILE A 12 -12.59 -2.25 12.30
CA ILE A 12 -11.49 -2.59 11.40
C ILE A 12 -11.05 -1.29 10.71
N SER A 13 -9.81 -0.88 10.97
CA SER A 13 -9.16 0.24 10.30
C SER A 13 -8.34 -0.29 9.11
N TYR A 14 -8.48 0.35 7.95
CA TYR A 14 -7.76 -0.01 6.73
C TYR A 14 -7.08 1.20 6.07
N VAL A 15 -5.83 0.99 5.64
CA VAL A 15 -5.00 1.90 4.84
C VAL A 15 -4.10 1.07 3.93
N THR A 16 -3.75 1.56 2.75
CA THR A 16 -2.94 0.84 1.75
C THR A 16 -1.98 1.78 1.02
N ASP A 17 -1.03 1.22 0.28
CA ASP A 17 -0.18 1.91 -0.68
C ASP A 17 0.53 3.12 -0.07
N VAL A 18 0.99 3.03 1.19
CA VAL A 18 1.77 4.11 1.81
C VAL A 18 3.12 4.24 1.12
N GLU A 19 3.64 3.13 0.59
CA GLU A 19 4.91 3.04 -0.13
C GLU A 19 6.10 3.57 0.71
N GLY A 20 6.03 3.60 2.04
CA GLY A 20 7.11 4.14 2.88
C GLY A 20 7.06 5.66 3.10
N ASP A 21 6.02 6.36 2.60
CA ASP A 21 5.70 7.74 2.99
C ASP A 21 5.26 7.78 4.47
N PHE A 22 6.27 7.80 5.35
CA PHE A 22 6.04 7.71 6.78
C PHE A 22 5.34 8.95 7.33
N ALA A 23 5.51 10.12 6.69
CA ALA A 23 4.76 11.31 7.04
C ALA A 23 3.26 11.14 6.76
N TYR A 24 2.88 10.55 5.63
CA TYR A 24 1.49 10.16 5.36
C TYR A 24 0.97 9.20 6.44
N PHE A 25 1.74 8.17 6.78
CA PHE A 25 1.32 7.22 7.80
C PHE A 25 1.17 7.85 9.19
N GLN A 26 2.05 8.78 9.58
CA GLN A 26 1.90 9.52 10.82
C GLN A 26 0.62 10.37 10.82
N ARG A 27 0.26 11.04 9.71
CA ARG A 27 -1.02 11.75 9.58
C ARG A 27 -2.21 10.80 9.69
N PHE A 28 -2.09 9.60 9.11
CA PHE A 28 -3.11 8.55 9.22
C PHE A 28 -3.28 8.12 10.68
N VAL A 29 -2.20 7.89 11.43
CA VAL A 29 -2.28 7.54 12.86
C VAL A 29 -2.90 8.69 13.68
N CYS A 30 -2.63 9.96 13.35
CA CYS A 30 -3.27 11.10 14.01
C CYS A 30 -4.79 11.16 13.75
N LEU A 31 -5.21 10.79 12.53
CA LEU A 31 -6.62 10.75 12.12
C LEU A 31 -7.35 9.52 12.67
N SER A 32 -6.64 8.40 12.83
CA SER A 32 -7.23 7.09 13.06
C SER A 32 -8.08 7.05 14.34
N ARG A 33 -9.27 6.44 14.23
CA ARG A 33 -10.13 6.17 15.39
C ARG A 33 -9.77 4.87 16.11
N VAL A 34 -8.77 4.15 15.61
CA VAL A 34 -8.36 2.81 16.09
C VAL A 34 -6.92 2.79 16.55
N LEU A 35 -6.04 3.60 15.95
CA LEU A 35 -4.61 3.60 16.22
C LEU A 35 -4.16 4.83 17.00
N ARG A 36 -3.03 4.69 17.69
CA ARG A 36 -2.26 5.80 18.26
C ARG A 36 -0.79 5.44 18.36
N TRP A 37 0.06 6.45 18.50
CA TRP A 37 1.39 6.25 19.06
C TRP A 37 1.30 6.23 20.59
N GLU A 38 1.91 5.23 21.20
CA GLU A 38 2.03 5.10 22.66
C GLU A 38 3.51 5.13 23.07
N PRO A 39 3.84 5.75 24.23
CA PRO A 39 5.18 5.63 24.79
C PRO A 39 5.55 4.17 25.08
N THR A 40 6.81 3.81 24.87
CA THR A 40 7.35 2.53 25.30
C THR A 40 7.57 2.51 26.82
N GLU A 41 7.60 1.34 27.43
CA GLU A 41 7.85 1.20 28.87
C GLU A 41 9.20 1.81 29.29
N ALA A 42 10.20 1.74 28.42
CA ALA A 42 11.51 2.38 28.61
C ALA A 42 11.39 3.92 28.72
N ALA A 43 10.56 4.54 27.87
CA ALA A 43 10.27 5.97 27.93
C ALA A 43 9.45 6.35 29.18
N VAL A 44 8.55 5.48 29.66
CA VAL A 44 7.79 5.72 30.89
C VAL A 44 8.70 5.62 32.13
N SER A 45 9.71 4.75 32.11
CA SER A 45 10.67 4.57 33.21
C SER A 45 11.70 5.69 33.31
N SER A 46 12.17 6.25 32.19
CA SER A 46 13.16 7.34 32.20
C SER A 46 12.63 8.67 32.75
N HIS A 47 11.30 8.82 32.81
CA HIS A 47 10.63 9.96 33.46
C HIS A 47 10.37 9.78 34.97
N ARG A 48 10.67 8.61 35.55
CA ARG A 48 10.64 8.42 37.00
C ARG A 48 12.02 8.68 37.60
N LEU A 49 12.35 9.94 37.85
CA LEU A 49 13.39 10.27 38.82
C LEU A 49 12.95 9.82 40.23
N PRO A 50 13.86 9.36 41.11
CA PRO A 50 13.53 9.11 42.51
C PRO A 50 13.12 10.42 43.19
N CYS A 51 11.90 10.50 43.72
CA CYS A 51 11.51 11.61 44.60
C CYS A 51 12.47 11.65 45.82
N PRO A 52 13.01 12.83 46.20
CA PRO A 52 13.53 13.01 47.54
C PRO A 52 12.38 12.86 48.54
N ALA A 53 12.67 12.19 49.66
CA ALA A 53 11.68 11.88 50.67
C ALA A 53 11.02 13.14 51.29
N ALA A 54 9.71 13.00 51.53
CA ALA A 54 8.87 13.67 52.53
C ALA A 54 8.64 15.20 52.46
N GLY A 55 7.36 15.59 52.32
CA GLY A 55 6.88 16.91 52.72
C GLY A 55 5.55 17.37 52.09
N ASN A 56 4.43 17.04 52.76
CA ASN A 56 3.11 17.69 52.74
C ASN A 56 2.32 17.95 51.43
N SER A 57 1.24 17.17 51.31
CA SER A 57 -0.14 17.57 50.98
C SER A 57 -0.38 18.82 50.12
N ASN A 58 -0.66 18.60 48.84
CA ASN A 58 -1.87 19.14 48.22
C ASN A 58 -2.28 18.29 47.00
N CYS A 59 -3.49 17.76 47.04
CA CYS A 59 -4.12 16.96 45.98
C CYS A 59 -4.55 17.89 44.83
N GLY A 60 -3.63 18.15 43.91
CA GLY A 60 -3.90 18.78 42.62
C GLY A 60 -3.87 17.74 41.50
N SER A 61 -4.97 17.66 40.74
CA SER A 61 -5.09 16.95 39.47
C SER A 61 -3.84 17.09 38.59
N ILE A 62 -3.07 16.02 38.43
CA ILE A 62 -1.95 15.95 37.46
C ILE A 62 -2.53 15.69 36.07
N THR A 63 -3.05 16.74 35.45
CA THR A 63 -3.12 16.86 33.99
C THR A 63 -1.79 17.44 33.53
N GLY A 64 -0.77 16.58 33.42
CA GLY A 64 0.59 16.96 33.02
C GLY A 64 1.05 16.10 31.86
N LEU A 65 0.36 16.20 30.72
CA LEU A 65 0.77 15.58 29.46
C LEU A 65 1.62 16.58 28.66
N GLU A 66 2.71 17.08 29.25
CA GLU A 66 3.79 17.69 28.46
C GLU A 66 4.69 16.55 27.97
N ALA A 67 4.19 15.78 27.01
CA ALA A 67 5.03 14.94 26.18
C ALA A 67 5.95 15.90 25.39
N ALA A 68 7.21 15.97 25.81
CA ALA A 68 8.22 16.87 25.28
C ALA A 68 8.23 16.88 23.74
N ASN A 69 8.19 18.09 23.17
CA ASN A 69 8.34 18.40 21.75
C ASN A 69 9.75 18.05 21.24
N GLY A 70 10.14 16.77 21.32
CA GLY A 70 11.39 16.27 20.76
C GLY A 70 11.30 16.17 19.24
N ARG A 71 12.43 16.42 18.56
CA ARG A 71 12.57 16.33 17.09
C ARG A 71 12.00 15.04 16.49
N TRP A 72 12.12 13.93 17.22
CA TRP A 72 11.72 12.57 16.81
C TRP A 72 10.40 12.10 17.43
N ALA A 73 9.63 13.00 18.04
CA ALA A 73 8.30 12.68 18.57
C ALA A 73 7.28 12.54 17.43
N PRO A 74 6.24 11.68 17.60
CA PRO A 74 5.14 11.54 16.66
C PRO A 74 4.48 12.87 16.29
N LEU A 75 3.86 12.92 15.09
CA LEU A 75 3.02 14.05 14.70
C LEU A 75 1.86 14.23 15.69
N SER A 76 1.47 15.48 15.91
CA SER A 76 0.33 15.88 16.74
C SER A 76 -0.92 16.24 15.94
N SER A 77 -0.80 16.33 14.60
CA SER A 77 -1.88 16.76 13.70
C SER A 77 -1.89 15.92 12.43
N ALA A 78 -3.10 15.60 11.96
CA ALA A 78 -3.34 14.96 10.66
C ALA A 78 -3.30 15.95 9.49
N VAL A 79 -3.40 17.26 9.76
CA VAL A 79 -3.35 18.31 8.73
C VAL A 79 -1.92 18.82 8.60
N PRO A 80 -1.30 18.77 7.41
CA PRO A 80 0.01 19.36 7.20
C PRO A 80 -0.07 20.89 7.35
N PRO A 81 0.96 21.55 7.89
CA PRO A 81 0.99 23.02 7.95
C PRO A 81 0.89 23.61 6.53
N ALA A 82 0.15 24.71 6.40
CA ALA A 82 0.05 25.41 5.12
C ALA A 82 1.44 25.90 4.67
N PRO A 83 1.81 25.72 3.39
CA PRO A 83 3.13 26.10 2.91
C PRO A 83 3.34 27.61 3.04
N SER A 84 4.47 28.03 3.63
CA SER A 84 4.77 29.44 3.88
C SER A 84 5.22 30.22 2.64
N LYS A 85 5.64 29.55 1.55
CA LYS A 85 6.02 30.12 0.23
C LYS A 85 5.86 29.08 -0.89
N ALA A 86 5.60 29.53 -2.11
CA ALA A 86 5.72 28.70 -3.32
C ALA A 86 7.21 28.39 -3.56
N PHE A 87 7.57 27.12 -3.72
CA PHE A 87 8.94 26.69 -3.98
C PHE A 87 9.40 27.08 -5.40
N SER A 88 10.62 27.60 -5.53
CA SER A 88 11.25 27.82 -6.84
C SER A 88 11.94 26.55 -7.32
N ALA A 89 11.85 26.26 -8.62
CA ALA A 89 12.39 25.05 -9.25
C ALA A 89 13.94 24.91 -9.22
N SER A 90 14.67 25.84 -8.59
CA SER A 90 16.13 25.95 -8.63
C SER A 90 16.89 25.17 -7.55
N ASP A 91 16.23 24.68 -6.50
CA ASP A 91 16.90 23.99 -5.38
C ASP A 91 17.03 22.47 -5.61
N ALA A 92 17.67 22.08 -6.72
CA ALA A 92 17.71 20.69 -7.20
C ALA A 92 18.45 19.67 -6.29
N GLY A 93 19.08 20.13 -5.19
CA GLY A 93 19.85 19.31 -4.25
C GLY A 93 19.42 19.36 -2.79
N ALA A 94 18.44 20.19 -2.41
CA ALA A 94 17.97 20.28 -1.03
C ALA A 94 16.69 19.45 -0.85
N TYR A 95 16.72 18.50 0.09
CA TYR A 95 15.54 17.78 0.55
C TYR A 95 14.65 18.74 1.37
N GLU A 96 13.35 18.79 1.10
CA GLU A 96 12.45 19.73 1.77
C GLU A 96 12.20 19.32 3.24
N PRO A 97 12.32 20.26 4.20
CA PRO A 97 11.97 20.01 5.60
C PRO A 97 10.50 19.59 5.72
N GLY A 98 10.25 18.36 6.19
CA GLY A 98 8.92 17.89 6.60
C GLY A 98 8.39 16.65 5.87
N HIS A 99 9.06 16.14 4.84
CA HIS A 99 8.62 14.93 4.14
C HIS A 99 9.09 13.62 4.79
N CYS A 100 10.20 13.64 5.52
CA CYS A 100 10.64 12.56 6.42
C CYS A 100 10.67 13.11 7.85
N ARG A 101 9.78 12.60 8.70
CA ARG A 101 9.82 12.82 10.15
C ARG A 101 9.82 11.46 10.82
N LEU A 102 11.02 10.90 11.01
CA LEU A 102 11.16 9.66 11.75
C LEU A 102 10.53 9.78 13.15
N VAL A 103 10.04 8.65 13.63
CA VAL A 103 9.61 8.45 15.01
C VAL A 103 10.68 7.61 15.67
N ASP A 104 11.13 8.04 16.84
CA ASP A 104 12.01 7.23 17.66
C ASP A 104 11.25 6.01 18.19
N LEU A 105 11.45 4.87 17.54
CA LEU A 105 10.79 3.61 17.88
C LEU A 105 11.30 2.99 19.19
N SER A 106 12.38 3.52 19.78
CA SER A 106 12.81 3.13 21.13
C SER A 106 11.90 3.76 22.20
N ARG A 107 11.31 4.92 21.91
CA ARG A 107 10.44 5.68 22.81
C ARG A 107 8.97 5.59 22.48
N TYR A 108 8.61 5.33 21.23
CA TYR A 108 7.24 5.26 20.77
C TYR A 108 6.96 3.98 19.98
N ARG A 109 5.76 3.44 20.13
CA ARG A 109 5.29 2.29 19.34
C ARG A 109 3.83 2.47 18.95
N LEU A 110 3.38 1.73 17.94
CA LEU A 110 1.96 1.72 17.55
C LEU A 110 1.11 0.98 18.60
N GLY A 111 -0.05 1.51 18.92
CA GLY A 111 -0.99 0.89 19.85
C GLY A 111 -2.43 1.00 19.35
N PHE A 112 -3.28 0.09 19.81
CA PHE A 112 -4.73 0.23 19.63
C PHE A 112 -5.31 1.17 20.69
N LEU A 113 -6.38 1.87 20.32
CA LEU A 113 -7.21 2.66 21.25
C LEU A 113 -8.17 1.78 22.07
N ASP A 114 -8.39 0.53 21.65
CA ASP A 114 -9.25 -0.43 22.34
C ASP A 114 -8.78 -1.90 22.18
N GLU A 115 -9.44 -2.79 22.90
CA GLU A 115 -9.08 -4.22 22.99
C GLU A 115 -9.61 -5.08 21.83
N THR A 116 -10.55 -4.56 21.04
CA THR A 116 -11.35 -5.34 20.08
C THR A 116 -11.06 -5.02 18.62
N SER A 117 -10.45 -3.86 18.36
CA SER A 117 -10.21 -3.39 17.00
C SER A 117 -9.11 -4.16 16.29
N HIS A 118 -9.26 -4.23 14.97
CA HIS A 118 -8.32 -4.78 14.02
C HIS A 118 -7.73 -3.66 13.15
N PHE A 119 -6.52 -3.89 12.65
CA PHE A 119 -5.84 -3.03 11.69
C PHE A 119 -5.39 -3.88 10.50
N VAL A 120 -5.76 -3.44 9.30
CA VAL A 120 -5.36 -4.06 8.04
C VAL A 120 -4.53 -3.05 7.26
N TYR A 121 -3.26 -3.38 7.00
CA TYR A 121 -2.41 -2.64 6.09
C TYR A 121 -2.44 -3.31 4.72
N GLY A 122 -2.86 -2.59 3.68
CA GLY A 122 -3.20 -3.12 2.37
C GLY A 122 -2.04 -3.47 1.44
N GLY A 123 -0.79 -3.38 1.90
CA GLY A 123 0.39 -3.73 1.10
C GLY A 123 1.07 -2.52 0.45
N ASP A 124 2.14 -2.80 -0.30
CA ASP A 124 3.06 -1.82 -0.86
C ASP A 124 3.58 -0.87 0.24
N ALA A 125 4.38 -1.42 1.14
CA ALA A 125 4.93 -0.74 2.31
C ALA A 125 6.21 0.05 2.02
N PHE A 126 6.87 -0.15 0.88
CA PHE A 126 8.25 0.30 0.64
C PHE A 126 8.39 1.08 -0.68
N ASP A 127 9.48 1.86 -0.83
CA ASP A 127 10.05 2.54 -2.03
C ASP A 127 10.06 4.09 -2.02
N HIS A 128 9.19 4.72 -1.26
CA HIS A 128 8.90 6.16 -1.26
C HIS A 128 9.20 6.88 0.05
N GLY A 129 9.96 6.28 0.99
CA GLY A 129 10.44 7.04 2.15
C GLY A 129 11.21 6.25 3.20
N SER A 130 10.76 6.38 4.45
CA SER A 130 11.42 5.80 5.63
C SER A 130 11.07 4.32 5.79
N ASP A 131 11.44 3.52 4.79
CA ASP A 131 11.11 2.09 4.65
C ASP A 131 11.50 1.26 5.89
N ILE A 132 12.72 1.44 6.43
CA ILE A 132 13.20 0.64 7.55
C ILE A 132 12.37 0.95 8.79
N THR A 133 12.20 2.22 9.10
CA THR A 133 11.48 2.68 10.29
C THR A 133 10.01 2.31 10.20
N PHE A 134 9.38 2.54 9.04
CA PHE A 134 8.00 2.19 8.82
C PHE A 134 7.75 0.68 8.94
N GLY A 135 8.56 -0.14 8.25
CA GLY A 135 8.43 -1.60 8.32
C GLY A 135 8.69 -2.14 9.74
N LYS A 136 9.65 -1.58 10.49
CA LYS A 136 9.87 -1.94 11.90
C LYS A 136 8.65 -1.64 12.78
N ALA A 137 8.01 -0.48 12.59
CA ALA A 137 6.80 -0.12 13.33
C ALA A 137 5.64 -1.09 13.07
N LEU A 138 5.40 -1.45 11.80
CA LEU A 138 4.37 -2.42 11.42
C LEU A 138 4.65 -3.83 11.95
N LEU A 139 5.90 -4.28 11.88
CA LEU A 139 6.30 -5.61 12.35
C LEU A 139 6.23 -5.75 13.86
N ASP A 140 6.64 -4.71 14.60
CA ASP A 140 6.46 -4.68 16.05
C ASP A 140 4.97 -4.76 16.43
N PHE A 141 4.12 -4.00 15.72
CA PHE A 141 2.68 -4.02 15.95
C PHE A 141 2.06 -5.39 15.64
N LYS A 142 2.47 -6.02 14.53
CA LYS A 142 2.08 -7.40 14.17
C LYS A 142 2.52 -8.41 15.21
N ARG A 143 3.74 -8.30 15.75
CA ARG A 143 4.27 -9.22 16.76
C ARG A 143 3.47 -9.16 18.07
N ARG A 144 3.09 -7.95 18.51
CA ARG A 144 2.31 -7.75 19.74
C ARG A 144 0.84 -8.11 19.59
N TYR A 145 0.28 -7.98 18.37
CA TYR A 145 -1.13 -8.25 18.11
C TYR A 145 -1.34 -9.14 16.88
N PRO A 146 -0.87 -10.40 16.89
CA PRO A 146 -0.79 -11.24 15.69
C PRO A 146 -2.14 -11.58 15.07
N SER A 147 -3.22 -11.60 15.85
CA SER A 147 -4.59 -11.86 15.36
C SER A 147 -5.37 -10.60 14.98
N ARG A 148 -4.87 -9.41 15.36
CA ARG A 148 -5.56 -8.13 15.15
C ARG A 148 -4.89 -7.22 14.14
N VAL A 149 -3.61 -7.43 13.86
CA VAL A 149 -2.87 -6.71 12.83
C VAL A 149 -2.67 -7.64 11.64
N HIS A 150 -3.09 -7.20 10.46
CA HIS A 150 -3.01 -7.95 9.21
C HIS A 150 -2.20 -7.15 8.22
N LEU A 151 -1.11 -7.73 7.73
CA LEU A 151 -0.22 -7.10 6.76
C LEU A 151 -0.42 -7.79 5.42
N LEU A 152 -0.98 -7.10 4.44
CA LEU A 152 -1.09 -7.62 3.10
C LEU A 152 0.22 -7.42 2.33
N LEU A 153 0.46 -8.28 1.36
CA LEU A 153 1.60 -8.21 0.46
C LEU A 153 1.18 -7.61 -0.87
N GLY A 154 1.81 -6.48 -1.19
CA GLY A 154 1.74 -5.88 -2.51
C GLY A 154 2.92 -6.26 -3.41
N ASN A 155 2.88 -5.78 -4.64
CA ASN A 155 3.92 -6.06 -5.63
C ASN A 155 5.28 -5.48 -5.26
N ARG A 156 5.33 -4.30 -4.63
CA ARG A 156 6.59 -3.67 -4.19
C ARG A 156 7.22 -4.46 -3.04
N ASP A 157 6.40 -5.04 -2.17
CA ASP A 157 6.85 -5.81 -1.02
C ASP A 157 7.55 -7.09 -1.47
N VAL A 158 6.84 -7.92 -2.24
CA VAL A 158 7.35 -9.22 -2.71
C VAL A 158 8.53 -9.05 -3.67
N ASN A 159 8.57 -7.98 -4.46
CA ASN A 159 9.70 -7.71 -5.35
C ASN A 159 11.04 -7.54 -4.62
N LYS A 160 11.05 -7.27 -3.31
CA LYS A 160 12.28 -7.24 -2.50
C LYS A 160 12.96 -8.60 -2.40
N MET A 161 12.27 -9.70 -2.68
CA MET A 161 12.87 -11.04 -2.74
C MET A 161 13.99 -11.15 -3.78
N ALA A 162 14.03 -10.26 -4.78
CA ALA A 162 15.11 -10.20 -5.76
C ALA A 162 16.47 -9.82 -5.14
N MET A 163 16.45 -9.04 -4.05
CA MET A 163 17.64 -8.41 -3.49
C MET A 163 18.57 -9.42 -2.80
N TYR A 164 18.01 -10.43 -2.13
CA TYR A 164 18.80 -11.45 -1.44
C TYR A 164 18.23 -12.85 -1.71
N PRO A 165 19.07 -13.87 -1.95
CA PRO A 165 20.53 -13.79 -2.09
C PRO A 165 21.00 -13.34 -3.48
N ARG A 166 20.14 -13.36 -4.52
CA ARG A 166 20.58 -13.25 -5.93
C ARG A 166 21.37 -11.96 -6.23
N MET A 167 20.80 -10.78 -6.00
CA MET A 167 21.55 -9.52 -6.24
C MET A 167 22.73 -9.35 -5.28
N ALA A 168 22.57 -9.69 -4.01
CA ALA A 168 23.59 -9.44 -3.00
C ALA A 168 24.83 -10.33 -3.11
N CYS A 169 24.67 -11.58 -3.57
CA CYS A 169 25.71 -12.60 -3.46
C CYS A 169 26.16 -13.21 -4.79
N GLU A 170 25.35 -13.11 -5.86
CA GLU A 170 25.60 -13.92 -7.07
C GLU A 170 26.00 -13.07 -8.28
N VAL A 171 25.55 -11.82 -8.39
CA VAL A 171 25.77 -11.02 -9.61
C VAL A 171 27.22 -10.58 -9.80
N ASP A 172 28.03 -10.52 -8.74
CA ASP A 172 29.37 -9.96 -8.80
C ASP A 172 30.27 -10.70 -9.83
N GLY A 173 30.84 -9.94 -10.76
CA GLY A 173 31.73 -10.46 -11.80
C GLY A 173 31.02 -11.12 -12.99
N MET A 174 29.69 -11.27 -12.96
CA MET A 174 28.92 -11.79 -14.10
C MET A 174 28.96 -10.82 -15.29
N ALA A 175 28.73 -11.36 -16.50
CA ALA A 175 28.41 -10.52 -17.64
C ALA A 175 27.05 -9.82 -17.40
N PRO A 176 26.85 -8.57 -17.84
CA PRO A 176 25.63 -7.81 -17.51
C PRO A 176 24.33 -8.50 -17.91
N ASP A 177 24.30 -9.12 -19.08
CA ASP A 177 23.11 -9.84 -19.56
C ASP A 177 22.85 -11.11 -18.73
N ALA A 178 23.91 -11.85 -18.36
CA ALA A 178 23.80 -13.03 -17.50
C ALA A 178 23.35 -12.68 -16.07
N ALA A 179 23.80 -11.55 -15.53
CA ALA A 179 23.35 -11.06 -14.22
C ALA A 179 21.86 -10.69 -14.23
N GLU A 180 21.39 -10.03 -15.30
CA GLU A 180 19.97 -9.71 -15.48
C GLU A 180 19.13 -10.99 -15.54
N ASP A 181 19.52 -11.97 -16.36
CA ASP A 181 18.79 -13.22 -16.54
C ASP A 181 18.80 -14.11 -15.27
N ALA A 182 19.88 -14.07 -14.48
CA ALA A 182 19.96 -14.81 -13.22
C ALA A 182 18.99 -14.28 -12.14
N VAL A 183 18.80 -12.96 -12.07
CA VAL A 183 17.95 -12.32 -11.06
C VAL A 183 16.49 -12.22 -11.51
N PHE A 184 16.25 -12.00 -12.81
CA PHE A 184 14.94 -11.83 -13.40
C PHE A 184 14.71 -12.88 -14.47
N THR A 185 14.30 -14.07 -14.03
CA THR A 185 14.21 -15.28 -14.84
C THR A 185 13.05 -15.28 -15.84
N LEU A 186 12.03 -14.44 -15.62
CA LEU A 186 10.90 -14.32 -16.55
C LEU A 186 11.21 -13.37 -17.70
N PRO A 187 11.12 -13.82 -18.97
CA PRO A 187 11.33 -12.94 -20.11
C PRO A 187 10.26 -11.84 -20.18
N SER A 188 10.67 -10.64 -20.60
CA SER A 188 9.73 -9.56 -20.89
C SER A 188 8.68 -10.04 -21.92
N PRO A 189 7.41 -9.63 -21.79
CA PRO A 189 6.39 -9.98 -22.77
C PRO A 189 6.81 -9.54 -24.19
N LEU A 190 6.46 -10.36 -25.18
CA LEU A 190 6.73 -10.13 -26.60
C LEU A 190 6.26 -8.73 -27.04
N LYS A 191 7.05 -8.09 -27.91
CA LYS A 191 6.71 -6.80 -28.54
C LYS A 191 5.36 -6.93 -29.26
N GLY A 192 4.31 -6.33 -28.71
CA GLY A 192 2.97 -6.31 -29.31
C GLY A 192 1.82 -6.12 -28.32
N ALA A 193 2.02 -6.35 -27.02
CA ALA A 193 0.94 -6.31 -26.01
C ALA A 193 0.94 -5.06 -25.10
N VAL A 194 1.60 -3.96 -25.48
CA VAL A 194 1.72 -2.78 -24.60
C VAL A 194 0.74 -1.69 -25.04
N ALA A 195 -0.46 -1.73 -24.45
CA ALA A 195 -1.36 -0.59 -24.35
C ALA A 195 -1.81 -0.41 -22.90
N THR A 196 -0.88 -0.40 -21.97
CA THR A 196 -1.06 0.13 -20.60
C THR A 196 0.30 0.60 -20.11
N ALA A 197 0.32 1.77 -19.47
CA ALA A 197 1.53 2.49 -19.09
C ALA A 197 2.42 1.65 -18.15
N SER A 198 3.37 0.90 -18.70
CA SER A 198 4.46 0.33 -17.93
C SER A 198 5.34 1.49 -17.43
N LEU A 199 5.35 1.70 -16.11
CA LEU A 199 6.23 2.64 -15.40
C LEU A 199 7.73 2.30 -15.52
N THR A 200 8.10 1.28 -16.29
CA THR A 200 9.49 0.90 -16.55
C THR A 200 9.75 0.86 -18.05
N ALA A 201 10.42 1.87 -18.58
CA ALA A 201 11.10 1.76 -19.87
C ALA A 201 12.23 0.72 -19.70
N PRO A 202 12.32 -0.34 -20.53
CA PRO A 202 13.24 -1.44 -20.28
C PRO A 202 14.64 -1.06 -20.74
N LEU A 203 15.36 -0.26 -19.93
CA LEU A 203 16.79 -0.12 -20.09
C LEU A 203 17.46 -1.40 -19.59
N ARG A 204 18.13 -2.13 -20.48
CA ARG A 204 18.92 -3.32 -20.11
C ARG A 204 20.07 -2.91 -19.19
N TYR A 205 20.48 -3.81 -18.29
CA TYR A 205 21.55 -3.50 -17.33
C TYR A 205 22.87 -3.16 -18.03
N ARG A 206 23.19 -3.88 -19.12
CA ARG A 206 24.34 -3.57 -19.99
C ARG A 206 24.33 -2.12 -20.49
N ASP A 207 23.19 -1.62 -20.95
CA ASP A 207 23.06 -0.27 -21.49
C ASP A 207 23.16 0.79 -20.39
N PHE A 208 22.66 0.46 -19.19
CA PHE A 208 22.86 1.29 -18.00
C PHE A 208 24.34 1.47 -17.67
N LEU A 209 25.12 0.38 -17.64
CA LEU A 209 26.57 0.44 -17.41
C LEU A 209 27.29 1.25 -18.48
N LEU A 210 26.94 1.06 -19.77
CA LEU A 210 27.49 1.84 -20.88
C LEU A 210 27.21 3.34 -20.72
N LYS A 211 25.98 3.72 -20.36
CA LYS A 211 25.62 5.11 -20.11
C LYS A 211 26.42 5.70 -18.93
N ARG A 212 26.59 4.93 -17.85
CA ARG A 212 27.40 5.35 -16.69
C ARG A 212 28.87 5.54 -17.05
N GLN A 213 29.44 4.62 -17.83
CA GLN A 213 30.82 4.73 -18.31
C GLN A 213 31.01 5.99 -19.17
N ARG A 214 30.14 6.23 -20.16
CA ARG A 214 30.19 7.44 -21.00
C ARG A 214 30.10 8.74 -20.19
N ARG A 215 29.27 8.78 -19.15
CA ARG A 215 29.17 9.95 -18.25
C ARG A 215 30.45 10.19 -17.48
N ARG A 216 31.10 9.12 -16.98
CA ARG A 216 32.40 9.23 -16.29
C ARG A 216 33.49 9.71 -17.23
N GLU A 217 33.53 9.17 -18.45
CA GLU A 217 34.49 9.60 -19.49
C GLU A 217 34.29 11.09 -19.85
N ALA A 218 33.04 11.54 -20.00
CA ALA A 218 32.72 12.96 -20.25
C ALA A 218 33.13 13.87 -19.09
N GLN A 219 32.83 13.48 -17.84
CA GLN A 219 33.23 14.25 -16.65
C GLN A 219 34.75 14.36 -16.49
N GLN A 220 35.49 13.30 -16.85
CA GLN A 220 36.95 13.31 -16.84
C GLN A 220 37.53 14.22 -17.94
N GLN A 221 36.89 14.28 -19.12
CA GLN A 221 37.28 15.19 -20.20
C GLN A 221 37.00 16.66 -19.85
N ASP A 222 35.85 16.96 -19.24
CA ASP A 222 35.52 18.32 -18.79
C ASP A 222 36.44 18.80 -17.64
N SER A 223 36.86 17.88 -16.75
CA SER A 223 37.80 18.19 -15.67
C SER A 223 39.24 18.38 -16.16
N ALA A 224 39.65 17.69 -17.22
CA ALA A 224 40.97 17.84 -17.83
C ALA A 224 41.10 19.12 -18.69
N GLY A 225 39.97 19.67 -19.16
CA GLY A 225 39.91 20.92 -19.95
C GLY A 225 40.24 22.21 -19.19
N HIS A 226 40.53 22.16 -17.88
CA HIS A 226 40.95 23.31 -17.07
C HIS A 226 42.44 23.29 -16.67
N THR A 227 43.22 22.33 -17.17
CA THR A 227 44.68 22.30 -17.02
C THR A 227 45.33 22.32 -18.40
N VAL A 228 45.78 23.49 -18.84
CA VAL A 228 46.50 23.64 -20.11
C VAL A 228 47.95 23.16 -19.96
N SER A 229 48.29 22.18 -20.81
CA SER A 229 49.59 21.86 -21.43
C SER A 229 50.76 21.44 -20.54
N THR A 230 51.24 20.20 -20.74
CA THR A 230 52.60 19.92 -21.26
C THR A 230 52.70 18.46 -21.77
N LEU A 231 52.82 18.34 -23.11
CA LEU A 231 53.62 17.42 -23.95
C LEU A 231 53.91 15.94 -23.60
N CYS A 232 53.81 15.14 -24.69
CA CYS A 232 54.58 13.95 -25.08
C CYS A 232 54.10 12.55 -24.65
N GLY A 233 53.58 11.82 -25.65
CA GLY A 233 54.12 10.51 -26.06
C GLY A 233 53.70 9.29 -25.24
N GLY A 234 52.80 8.49 -25.80
CA GLY A 234 52.58 7.10 -25.37
C GLY A 234 51.17 6.63 -25.65
N GLY A 235 50.98 5.92 -26.75
CA GLY A 235 49.72 5.21 -27.03
C GLY A 235 49.46 4.17 -25.96
N VAL A 236 48.69 4.54 -24.94
CA VAL A 236 48.07 3.58 -24.03
C VAL A 236 46.76 3.17 -24.70
N GLY A 237 46.76 1.99 -25.32
CA GLY A 237 45.55 1.34 -25.77
C GLY A 237 44.54 1.36 -24.62
N SER A 238 43.42 2.04 -24.84
CA SER A 238 42.29 2.04 -23.92
C SER A 238 41.82 0.59 -23.80
N ASN A 239 42.28 -0.07 -22.74
CA ASN A 239 41.83 -1.39 -22.35
C ASN A 239 40.37 -1.19 -21.92
N ARG A 240 39.44 -1.25 -22.89
CA ARG A 240 38.00 -1.30 -22.63
C ARG A 240 37.74 -2.60 -21.89
N GLY A 241 37.95 -2.58 -20.58
CA GLY A 241 37.66 -3.70 -19.70
C GLY A 241 36.25 -4.19 -19.98
N ALA A 242 36.09 -5.50 -20.13
CA ALA A 242 34.78 -6.09 -20.30
C ALA A 242 33.86 -5.61 -19.18
N LEU A 243 32.67 -5.10 -19.51
CA LEU A 243 31.68 -4.67 -18.51
C LEU A 243 31.36 -5.86 -17.61
N ARG A 244 31.46 -5.66 -16.30
CA ARG A 244 31.13 -6.66 -15.28
C ARG A 244 30.05 -6.10 -14.37
N ALA A 245 29.19 -6.99 -13.91
CA ALA A 245 28.19 -6.69 -12.91
C ALA A 245 28.83 -6.53 -11.52
N ASP A 246 28.30 -5.60 -10.73
CA ASP A 246 28.56 -5.44 -9.30
C ASP A 246 27.23 -5.20 -8.57
N ALA A 247 27.10 -5.72 -7.35
CA ALA A 247 25.85 -5.68 -6.59
C ALA A 247 25.30 -4.26 -6.40
N LEU A 248 26.16 -3.26 -6.17
CA LEU A 248 25.77 -1.87 -5.97
C LEU A 248 25.14 -1.29 -7.24
N SER A 249 25.83 -1.36 -8.38
CA SER A 249 25.32 -0.80 -9.63
C SER A 249 24.13 -1.58 -10.16
N PHE A 250 24.08 -2.90 -9.91
CA PHE A 250 22.94 -3.74 -10.25
C PHE A 250 21.72 -3.35 -9.42
N LEU A 251 21.86 -3.12 -8.11
CA LEU A 251 20.78 -2.64 -7.26
C LEU A 251 20.27 -1.26 -7.70
N GLN A 252 21.18 -0.32 -7.98
CA GLN A 252 20.81 1.02 -8.48
C GLN A 252 19.98 0.94 -9.77
N TRP A 253 20.41 0.09 -10.72
CA TRP A 253 19.66 -0.17 -11.94
C TRP A 253 18.32 -0.87 -11.66
N ALA A 254 18.32 -1.93 -10.85
CA ALA A 254 17.13 -2.72 -10.58
C ALA A 254 16.04 -1.89 -9.90
N LEU A 255 16.39 -1.07 -8.90
CA LEU A 255 15.45 -0.15 -8.25
C LEU A 255 14.77 0.77 -9.27
N GLN A 256 15.54 1.33 -10.21
CA GLN A 256 15.04 2.28 -11.20
C GLN A 256 14.22 1.64 -12.33
N TYR A 257 14.61 0.46 -12.80
CA TYR A 257 14.08 -0.09 -14.06
C TYR A 257 13.35 -1.42 -13.91
N LYS A 258 13.42 -2.08 -12.74
CA LYS A 258 12.82 -3.42 -12.53
C LYS A 258 11.98 -3.53 -11.26
N LEU A 259 12.23 -2.73 -10.23
CA LEU A 259 11.53 -2.82 -8.95
C LEU A 259 10.56 -1.66 -8.69
N GLY A 260 10.46 -0.69 -9.61
CA GLY A 260 9.46 0.39 -9.55
C GLY A 260 9.77 1.51 -8.55
N GLY A 261 10.98 1.58 -7.99
CA GLY A 261 11.39 2.56 -6.99
C GLY A 261 12.55 3.44 -7.46
N PRO A 262 12.37 4.33 -8.46
CA PRO A 262 13.46 5.12 -9.05
C PRO A 262 14.17 6.05 -8.05
N ASN A 263 13.49 6.46 -6.99
CA ASN A 263 14.05 7.31 -5.93
C ASN A 263 14.39 6.54 -4.65
N ALA A 264 14.11 5.23 -4.58
CA ALA A 264 14.24 4.44 -3.37
C ALA A 264 15.67 4.46 -2.80
N PHE A 265 16.69 4.45 -3.66
CA PHE A 265 18.09 4.54 -3.23
C PHE A 265 18.41 5.88 -2.54
N ALA A 266 17.85 6.98 -3.05
CA ALA A 266 18.01 8.30 -2.44
C ALA A 266 17.23 8.42 -1.12
N HIS A 267 16.01 7.89 -1.08
CA HIS A 267 15.21 7.84 0.14
C HIS A 267 15.91 7.04 1.24
N ARG A 268 16.47 5.87 0.91
CA ARG A 268 17.23 5.07 1.88
C ARG A 268 18.47 5.80 2.39
N ARG A 269 19.22 6.51 1.54
CA ARG A 269 20.35 7.33 1.97
C ARG A 269 19.92 8.35 3.02
N GLN A 270 18.81 9.04 2.77
CA GLN A 270 18.28 10.04 3.69
C GLN A 270 17.82 9.39 5.02
N GLU A 271 17.08 8.28 4.94
CA GLU A 271 16.65 7.54 6.13
C GLU A 271 17.85 7.14 7.00
N LEU A 272 18.93 6.62 6.41
CA LEU A 272 20.14 6.24 7.15
C LEU A 272 20.80 7.45 7.84
N ARG A 273 20.86 8.60 7.17
CA ARG A 273 21.39 9.84 7.76
C ARG A 273 20.54 10.31 8.95
N GLU A 274 19.21 10.24 8.84
CA GLU A 274 18.30 10.61 9.93
C GLU A 274 18.37 9.63 11.10
N MET A 275 18.45 8.33 10.83
CA MET A 275 18.67 7.31 11.86
C MET A 275 20.01 7.52 12.58
N ALA A 276 21.08 7.86 11.86
CA ALA A 276 22.38 8.16 12.45
C ALA A 276 22.33 9.44 13.32
N ALA A 277 21.63 10.48 12.86
CA ALA A 277 21.42 11.71 13.63
C ALA A 277 20.64 11.43 14.92
N MET A 278 19.56 10.64 14.85
CA MET A 278 18.79 10.21 16.02
C MET A 278 19.67 9.45 17.02
N ALA A 279 20.47 8.49 16.56
CA ALA A 279 21.36 7.72 17.43
C ALA A 279 22.44 8.58 18.12
N ALA A 280 22.95 9.61 17.44
CA ALA A 280 23.93 10.53 18.00
C ALA A 280 23.35 11.42 19.11
N GLU A 281 22.09 11.85 18.97
CA GLU A 281 21.39 12.66 19.98
C GLU A 281 21.10 11.88 21.29
N GLU A 282 21.05 10.54 21.25
CA GLU A 282 20.76 9.69 22.41
C GLU A 282 21.99 9.26 23.24
N GLY A 283 23.21 9.63 22.84
CA GLY A 283 24.44 9.32 23.59
C GLY A 283 24.80 7.82 23.67
N GLY A 284 24.14 6.95 22.89
CA GLY A 284 24.29 5.51 22.94
C GLY A 284 25.47 4.98 22.11
N ALA A 285 26.63 4.76 22.75
CA ALA A 285 27.82 4.16 22.13
C ALA A 285 27.62 2.75 21.55
N VAL A 286 26.53 2.04 21.92
CA VAL A 286 26.29 0.63 21.54
C VAL A 286 25.41 0.49 20.29
N ALA A 287 24.45 1.40 20.07
CA ALA A 287 23.64 1.45 18.83
C ALA A 287 24.47 1.93 17.62
N ALA A 288 25.55 2.66 17.89
CA ALA A 288 26.52 3.07 16.89
C ALA A 288 27.21 1.87 16.22
N SER A 289 27.35 0.69 16.85
CA SER A 289 28.25 -0.36 16.35
C SER A 289 27.79 -1.09 15.06
N LEU A 290 26.48 -1.17 14.78
CA LEU A 290 25.96 -1.75 13.52
C LEU A 290 25.87 -0.71 12.40
N LEU A 291 25.75 0.57 12.75
CA LEU A 291 25.89 1.69 11.81
C LEU A 291 27.37 2.02 11.56
N ALA A 292 28.28 1.79 12.51
CA ALA A 292 29.68 2.23 12.52
C ALA A 292 30.54 1.57 11.44
N ALA A 293 30.25 0.32 11.07
CA ALA A 293 30.93 -0.32 9.94
C ALA A 293 30.68 0.42 8.61
N GLY A 294 29.53 1.12 8.49
CA GLY A 294 29.26 2.04 7.39
C GLY A 294 29.58 3.51 7.71
N THR A 295 29.58 3.93 8.98
CA THR A 295 29.68 5.34 9.38
C THR A 295 31.13 5.84 9.46
N GLU A 296 32.11 5.00 9.78
CA GLU A 296 33.54 5.34 9.65
C GLU A 296 33.90 5.61 8.17
N ALA A 297 33.30 4.87 7.23
CA ALA A 297 33.45 5.11 5.79
C ALA A 297 32.71 6.38 5.31
N ILE A 298 31.67 6.84 6.01
CA ILE A 298 30.90 8.06 5.69
C ILE A 298 31.60 9.33 6.24
N ARG A 299 32.42 9.22 7.29
CA ARG A 299 33.19 10.36 7.83
C ARG A 299 34.48 10.63 7.06
N GLU A 300 35.05 9.64 6.36
CA GLU A 300 36.35 9.76 5.68
C GLU A 300 36.33 9.43 4.17
N GLY A 301 35.21 8.95 3.59
CA GLY A 301 35.13 8.50 2.20
C GLY A 301 34.24 9.35 1.29
N GLY A 302 34.65 9.56 0.03
CA GLY A 302 33.83 10.24 -0.99
C GLY A 302 32.55 9.46 -1.36
N ASP A 303 31.69 10.05 -2.21
CA ASP A 303 30.34 9.57 -2.61
C ASP A 303 30.20 8.04 -2.81
N SER A 304 31.26 7.35 -3.22
CA SER A 304 31.29 5.90 -3.42
C SER A 304 31.17 5.06 -2.13
N ALA A 305 31.65 5.55 -0.98
CA ALA A 305 31.60 4.82 0.29
C ALA A 305 30.20 4.85 0.90
N GLU A 306 29.53 6.01 0.82
CA GLU A 306 28.14 6.16 1.24
C GLU A 306 27.20 5.30 0.38
N ASP A 307 27.39 5.29 -0.94
CA ASP A 307 26.63 4.42 -1.86
C ASP A 307 26.71 2.94 -1.46
N ALA A 308 27.91 2.46 -1.10
CA ALA A 308 28.11 1.09 -0.64
C ALA A 308 27.34 0.80 0.67
N ALA A 309 27.35 1.74 1.63
CA ALA A 309 26.59 1.61 2.87
C ALA A 309 25.06 1.59 2.62
N VAL A 310 24.58 2.43 1.70
CA VAL A 310 23.17 2.43 1.28
C VAL A 310 22.78 1.08 0.67
N ALA A 311 23.57 0.55 -0.26
CA ALA A 311 23.30 -0.76 -0.86
C ALA A 311 23.33 -1.89 0.16
N ALA A 312 24.32 -1.90 1.05
CA ALA A 312 24.41 -2.87 2.15
C ALA A 312 23.16 -2.86 3.02
N SER A 313 22.55 -1.69 3.27
CA SER A 313 21.29 -1.59 4.03
C SER A 313 20.09 -2.22 3.33
N PHE A 314 20.03 -2.20 1.99
CA PHE A 314 18.97 -2.90 1.23
C PHE A 314 19.13 -4.41 1.33
N PHE A 315 20.35 -4.90 1.18
CA PHE A 315 20.64 -6.33 1.29
C PHE A 315 20.42 -6.84 2.71
N ALA A 316 20.85 -6.09 3.74
CA ALA A 316 20.56 -6.40 5.14
C ALA A 316 19.05 -6.41 5.44
N ALA A 317 18.27 -5.51 4.82
CA ALA A 317 16.81 -5.51 4.94
C ALA A 317 16.16 -6.75 4.31
N ALA A 318 16.74 -7.32 3.25
CA ALA A 318 16.23 -8.50 2.55
C ALA A 318 16.72 -9.84 3.13
N GLN A 319 17.76 -9.84 3.98
CA GLN A 319 18.26 -11.03 4.67
C GLN A 319 17.31 -11.50 5.79
N PRO A 320 17.41 -12.76 6.24
CA PRO A 320 16.71 -13.25 7.43
C PRO A 320 16.89 -12.31 8.64
N GLY A 321 15.79 -11.93 9.29
CA GLY A 321 15.78 -10.92 10.36
C GLY A 321 15.74 -9.46 9.89
N GLY A 322 15.98 -9.20 8.61
CA GLY A 322 15.83 -7.91 7.96
C GLY A 322 14.37 -7.51 7.74
N VAL A 323 14.08 -6.21 7.69
CA VAL A 323 12.71 -5.67 7.64
C VAL A 323 11.89 -6.17 6.44
N TYR A 324 12.48 -6.30 5.25
CA TYR A 324 11.77 -6.80 4.07
C TYR A 324 11.49 -8.30 4.20
N HIS A 325 12.48 -9.09 4.63
CA HIS A 325 12.31 -10.51 4.87
C HIS A 325 11.20 -10.78 5.88
N GLU A 326 11.24 -10.08 7.02
CA GLU A 326 10.27 -10.24 8.10
C GLU A 326 8.86 -9.78 7.70
N TYR A 327 8.76 -8.72 6.91
CA TYR A 327 7.49 -8.25 6.37
C TYR A 327 6.88 -9.28 5.42
N ILE A 328 7.65 -9.80 4.47
CA ILE A 328 7.19 -10.85 3.54
C ILE A 328 6.83 -12.12 4.31
N ARG A 329 7.62 -12.49 5.34
CA ARG A 329 7.33 -13.64 6.21
C ARG A 329 5.97 -13.51 6.89
N ALA A 330 5.73 -12.36 7.52
CA ALA A 330 4.52 -12.11 8.31
C ALA A 330 3.28 -11.75 7.47
N GLY A 331 3.48 -11.29 6.23
CA GLY A 331 2.41 -10.84 5.36
C GLY A 331 1.62 -11.97 4.71
N VAL A 332 0.40 -11.66 4.30
CA VAL A 332 -0.55 -12.55 3.61
C VAL A 332 -0.97 -11.95 2.28
N LEU A 333 -1.49 -12.75 1.35
CA LEU A 333 -2.03 -12.22 0.07
C LEU A 333 -3.43 -11.64 0.26
N SER A 334 -4.17 -12.14 1.23
CA SER A 334 -5.54 -11.70 1.52
C SER A 334 -5.95 -11.95 2.97
N VAL A 335 -6.96 -11.21 3.45
CA VAL A 335 -7.65 -11.52 4.70
C VAL A 335 -9.14 -11.29 4.56
N VAL A 336 -9.96 -12.16 5.15
CA VAL A 336 -11.41 -11.96 5.24
C VAL A 336 -11.80 -11.71 6.69
N LEU A 337 -12.40 -10.56 6.97
CA LEU A 337 -12.90 -10.18 8.29
C LEU A 337 -14.34 -9.69 8.15
N ASP A 338 -15.26 -10.28 8.91
CA ASP A 338 -16.66 -9.85 9.00
C ASP A 338 -17.32 -9.65 7.61
N GLY A 339 -17.06 -10.56 6.66
CA GLY A 339 -17.61 -10.51 5.30
C GLY A 339 -16.92 -9.53 4.34
N VAL A 340 -15.82 -8.92 4.76
CA VAL A 340 -14.98 -8.03 3.95
C VAL A 340 -13.69 -8.75 3.58
N LEU A 341 -13.44 -8.91 2.28
CA LEU A 341 -12.18 -9.40 1.74
C LEU A 341 -11.24 -8.21 1.51
N PHE A 342 -10.07 -8.24 2.11
CA PHE A 342 -9.00 -7.27 1.87
C PHE A 342 -7.91 -7.92 1.01
N THR A 343 -7.54 -7.24 -0.06
CA THR A 343 -6.48 -7.60 -1.00
C THR A 343 -5.66 -6.36 -1.33
N HIS A 344 -4.39 -6.51 -1.72
CA HIS A 344 -3.61 -5.34 -2.15
C HIS A 344 -4.13 -4.75 -3.46
N GLY A 345 -4.31 -5.58 -4.49
CA GLY A 345 -5.05 -5.21 -5.69
C GLY A 345 -6.53 -5.51 -5.49
N GLY A 346 -7.20 -5.98 -6.53
CA GLY A 346 -8.60 -6.35 -6.50
C GLY A 346 -8.91 -7.70 -7.14
N VAL A 347 -10.16 -8.14 -6.99
CA VAL A 347 -10.69 -9.37 -7.60
C VAL A 347 -11.53 -9.00 -8.83
N ASN A 348 -11.36 -9.73 -9.94
CA ASN A 348 -12.09 -9.53 -11.19
C ASN A 348 -12.24 -10.85 -11.96
N GLY A 349 -12.86 -10.79 -13.15
CA GLY A 349 -13.09 -11.97 -14.01
C GLY A 349 -11.81 -12.68 -14.46
N SER A 350 -10.68 -11.97 -14.48
CA SER A 350 -9.40 -12.54 -14.88
C SER A 350 -8.71 -13.28 -13.74
N ASN A 351 -8.94 -12.97 -12.47
CA ASN A 351 -8.15 -13.56 -11.37
C ASN A 351 -8.96 -14.42 -10.38
N ALA A 352 -10.29 -14.31 -10.39
CA ALA A 352 -11.13 -15.01 -9.43
C ALA A 352 -10.97 -16.53 -9.53
N GLY A 353 -10.57 -17.16 -8.42
CA GLY A 353 -10.39 -18.60 -8.34
C GLY A 353 -9.02 -19.12 -8.81
N PHE A 354 -8.11 -18.28 -9.29
CA PHE A 354 -6.81 -18.76 -9.76
C PHE A 354 -5.81 -18.99 -8.62
N VAL A 355 -5.15 -20.14 -8.60
CA VAL A 355 -4.02 -20.47 -7.72
C VAL A 355 -2.79 -20.80 -8.59
N PRO A 356 -1.66 -20.10 -8.44
CA PRO A 356 -0.49 -20.36 -9.28
C PRO A 356 0.19 -21.70 -8.95
N SER A 357 0.91 -22.23 -9.93
CA SER A 357 1.81 -23.36 -9.73
C SER A 357 3.19 -22.90 -9.26
N LEU A 358 3.78 -23.64 -8.33
CA LEU A 358 5.17 -23.44 -7.89
C LEU A 358 6.19 -23.90 -8.94
N ASN A 359 5.77 -24.76 -9.87
CA ASN A 359 6.66 -25.39 -10.84
C ASN A 359 6.69 -24.64 -12.19
N ALA A 360 5.78 -23.69 -12.40
CA ALA A 360 5.72 -22.95 -13.64
C ALA A 360 6.85 -21.91 -13.70
N THR A 361 7.68 -22.04 -14.73
CA THR A 361 8.85 -21.19 -15.03
C THR A 361 8.54 -20.05 -15.98
N SER A 362 7.33 -20.04 -16.55
CA SER A 362 6.85 -18.98 -17.43
C SER A 362 5.39 -18.66 -17.17
N TYR A 363 4.96 -17.49 -17.64
CA TYR A 363 3.54 -17.14 -17.59
C TYR A 363 2.67 -18.10 -18.42
N ALA A 364 3.16 -18.53 -19.58
CA ALA A 364 2.45 -19.50 -20.41
C ALA A 364 2.25 -20.84 -19.67
N GLU A 365 3.25 -21.28 -18.89
CA GLU A 365 3.11 -22.46 -18.03
C GLU A 365 2.17 -22.23 -16.84
N GLN A 366 2.09 -21.02 -16.29
CA GLN A 366 1.10 -20.72 -15.24
C GLN A 366 -0.34 -20.93 -15.74
N MET A 367 -0.61 -20.69 -17.04
CA MET A 367 -1.92 -20.92 -17.63
C MET A 367 -2.33 -22.40 -17.67
N SER A 368 -1.35 -23.29 -17.91
CA SER A 368 -1.59 -24.72 -18.03
C SER A 368 -1.45 -25.46 -16.70
N LEU A 369 -0.57 -25.02 -15.81
CA LEU A 369 -0.25 -25.68 -14.55
C LEU A 369 -0.97 -25.06 -13.34
N GLY A 370 -1.40 -23.81 -13.44
CA GLY A 370 -2.18 -23.15 -12.39
C GLY A 370 -3.57 -23.76 -12.24
N GLN A 371 -4.14 -23.65 -11.05
CA GLN A 371 -5.42 -24.27 -10.71
C GLN A 371 -6.55 -23.23 -10.68
N TRP A 372 -7.68 -23.57 -11.28
CA TRP A 372 -8.88 -22.73 -11.27
C TRP A 372 -9.98 -23.31 -10.36
N TRP A 373 -10.26 -22.58 -9.28
CA TRP A 373 -11.30 -22.86 -8.29
C TRP A 373 -12.66 -22.28 -8.69
N LEU A 374 -12.71 -21.44 -9.73
CA LEU A 374 -13.95 -20.98 -10.36
C LEU A 374 -13.90 -21.32 -11.87
N PRO A 375 -14.23 -22.56 -12.27
CA PRO A 375 -14.11 -22.98 -13.66
C PRO A 375 -14.92 -22.15 -14.66
N ALA A 376 -16.00 -21.51 -14.19
CA ALA A 376 -16.88 -20.67 -15.01
C ALA A 376 -16.19 -19.42 -15.59
N VAL A 377 -15.07 -18.98 -15.02
CA VAL A 377 -14.26 -17.86 -15.53
C VAL A 377 -12.87 -18.28 -15.98
N ALA A 378 -12.60 -19.60 -16.00
CA ALA A 378 -11.32 -20.12 -16.43
C ALA A 378 -11.13 -19.91 -17.95
N PRO A 379 -9.94 -19.50 -18.42
CA PRO A 379 -9.60 -19.42 -19.83
C PRO A 379 -9.75 -20.78 -20.54
N GLN A 380 -10.06 -20.75 -21.84
CA GLN A 380 -10.16 -21.97 -22.64
C GLN A 380 -8.81 -22.73 -22.64
N GLY A 381 -8.85 -24.02 -22.35
CA GLY A 381 -7.66 -24.88 -22.29
C GLY A 381 -6.87 -24.80 -20.97
N ALA A 382 -7.33 -24.02 -19.98
CA ALA A 382 -6.76 -24.05 -18.64
C ALA A 382 -7.04 -25.39 -17.95
N ALA A 383 -6.09 -25.89 -17.16
CA ALA A 383 -6.32 -27.04 -16.31
C ALA A 383 -7.37 -26.67 -15.25
N THR A 384 -8.56 -27.26 -15.37
CA THR A 384 -9.52 -27.27 -14.27
C THR A 384 -9.03 -28.29 -13.25
N ALA A 385 -9.28 -28.04 -11.96
CA ALA A 385 -8.88 -28.97 -10.92
C ALA A 385 -9.65 -30.29 -11.10
N LEU A 386 -8.99 -31.26 -11.75
CA LEU A 386 -9.56 -32.51 -12.27
C LEU A 386 -10.09 -33.45 -11.16
N ASP A 387 -9.80 -33.18 -9.88
CA ASP A 387 -10.10 -34.08 -8.75
C ASP A 387 -10.55 -33.36 -7.44
N THR A 388 -11.11 -32.15 -7.48
CA THR A 388 -11.59 -31.47 -6.25
C THR A 388 -13.10 -31.61 -6.00
N PRO A 389 -13.55 -31.57 -4.72
CA PRO A 389 -14.93 -31.86 -4.31
C PRO A 389 -15.95 -30.96 -5.02
N SER A 390 -17.19 -31.44 -5.08
CA SER A 390 -18.36 -30.88 -5.77
C SER A 390 -18.76 -29.43 -5.41
N THR A 391 -18.01 -28.71 -4.58
CA THR A 391 -18.17 -27.26 -4.33
C THR A 391 -16.84 -26.62 -3.89
N THR A 392 -16.15 -25.90 -4.77
CA THR A 392 -15.07 -24.97 -4.39
C THR A 392 -15.67 -23.64 -3.94
N SER A 393 -15.23 -23.11 -2.80
CA SER A 393 -15.68 -21.81 -2.26
C SER A 393 -14.57 -20.76 -2.36
N ALA A 394 -14.93 -19.47 -2.38
CA ALA A 394 -13.96 -18.39 -2.40
C ALA A 394 -13.02 -18.43 -1.19
N LEU A 395 -13.54 -18.81 -0.01
CA LEU A 395 -12.70 -19.01 1.19
C LEU A 395 -11.69 -20.14 1.00
N GLY A 396 -12.09 -21.24 0.35
CA GLY A 396 -11.17 -22.33 0.00
C GLY A 396 -10.08 -21.90 -0.98
N TRP A 397 -10.45 -21.10 -1.99
CA TRP A 397 -9.51 -20.50 -2.94
C TRP A 397 -8.48 -19.60 -2.24
N LEU A 398 -8.93 -18.67 -1.40
CA LEU A 398 -8.04 -17.77 -0.66
C LEU A 398 -7.10 -18.55 0.26
N ALA A 399 -7.58 -19.60 0.94
CA ALA A 399 -6.73 -20.49 1.73
C ALA A 399 -5.71 -21.27 0.89
N ALA A 400 -6.04 -21.62 -0.35
CA ALA A 400 -5.09 -22.23 -1.28
C ALA A 400 -4.01 -21.22 -1.75
N LEU A 401 -4.38 -19.96 -2.01
CA LEU A 401 -3.43 -18.88 -2.29
C LEU A 401 -2.45 -18.65 -1.14
N GLU A 402 -2.92 -18.65 0.11
CA GLU A 402 -2.03 -18.50 1.27
C GLU A 402 -1.05 -19.68 1.41
N ARG A 403 -1.49 -20.92 1.11
CA ARG A 403 -0.60 -22.09 1.07
C ARG A 403 0.45 -21.96 -0.04
N PHE A 404 0.06 -21.49 -1.22
CA PHE A 404 0.99 -21.18 -2.30
C PHE A 404 2.04 -20.16 -1.87
N LYS A 405 1.62 -19.04 -1.27
CA LYS A 405 2.54 -18.00 -0.76
C LYS A 405 3.51 -18.55 0.28
N ALA A 406 3.02 -19.37 1.22
CA ALA A 406 3.87 -19.97 2.25
C ALA A 406 4.93 -20.91 1.67
N ALA A 407 4.55 -21.75 0.70
CA ALA A 407 5.48 -22.64 0.01
C ALA A 407 6.51 -21.87 -0.81
N ALA A 408 6.08 -20.87 -1.60
CA ALA A 408 6.99 -20.05 -2.40
C ALA A 408 7.95 -19.21 -1.54
N PHE A 409 7.51 -18.74 -0.37
CA PHE A 409 8.38 -18.11 0.61
C PHE A 409 9.42 -19.11 1.17
N SER A 410 9.01 -20.35 1.46
CA SER A 410 9.93 -21.39 1.90
C SER A 410 11.00 -21.71 0.85
N ASP A 411 10.60 -21.78 -0.43
CA ASP A 411 11.55 -21.95 -1.55
C ASP A 411 12.57 -20.82 -1.64
N TRP A 412 12.12 -19.59 -1.40
CA TRP A 412 13.01 -18.43 -1.38
C TRP A 412 14.03 -18.51 -0.24
N VAL A 413 13.57 -18.76 0.99
CA VAL A 413 14.44 -18.82 2.19
C VAL A 413 15.45 -19.96 2.09
N ASN A 414 15.04 -21.11 1.57
CA ASN A 414 15.90 -22.28 1.44
C ASN A 414 16.75 -22.28 0.17
N GLY A 415 16.52 -21.34 -0.75
CA GLY A 415 17.19 -21.31 -2.06
C GLY A 415 16.86 -22.51 -2.95
N THR A 416 15.68 -23.13 -2.78
CA THR A 416 15.22 -24.31 -3.52
C THR A 416 14.27 -23.95 -4.67
N ALA A 417 13.99 -24.91 -5.54
CA ALA A 417 13.06 -24.77 -6.68
C ALA A 417 13.32 -23.48 -7.48
N LEU A 418 12.31 -22.61 -7.62
CA LEU A 418 12.42 -21.33 -8.32
C LEU A 418 12.86 -20.17 -7.41
N ARG A 419 13.30 -20.46 -6.18
CA ARG A 419 13.91 -19.51 -5.23
C ARG A 419 13.06 -18.25 -5.05
N GLY A 420 11.75 -18.44 -4.84
CA GLY A 420 10.77 -17.37 -4.65
C GLY A 420 10.19 -16.74 -5.93
N GLU A 421 10.69 -17.11 -7.10
CA GLU A 421 10.23 -16.48 -8.35
C GLU A 421 8.75 -16.75 -8.64
N ALA A 422 8.22 -17.92 -8.27
CA ALA A 422 6.80 -18.21 -8.44
C ALA A 422 5.90 -17.15 -7.77
N LEU A 423 6.25 -16.70 -6.56
CA LEU A 423 5.50 -15.65 -5.86
C LEU A 423 5.73 -14.28 -6.48
N ARG A 424 6.96 -13.95 -6.90
CA ARG A 424 7.25 -12.71 -7.61
C ARG A 424 6.49 -12.61 -8.93
N ALA A 425 6.48 -13.69 -9.71
CA ALA A 425 5.73 -13.83 -10.96
C ALA A 425 4.23 -13.62 -10.75
N TYR A 426 3.70 -14.06 -9.60
CA TYR A 426 2.30 -13.87 -9.27
C TYR A 426 1.93 -12.41 -9.02
N VAL A 427 2.87 -11.56 -8.61
CA VAL A 427 2.57 -10.16 -8.25
C VAL A 427 3.28 -9.14 -9.14
N TYR A 428 4.01 -9.57 -10.17
CA TYR A 428 4.79 -8.65 -10.99
C TYR A 428 5.06 -9.13 -12.42
N PRO A 429 5.01 -8.24 -13.43
CA PRO A 429 4.17 -7.03 -13.55
C PRO A 429 2.74 -7.40 -14.01
N ARG A 430 1.77 -6.50 -13.88
CA ARG A 430 0.35 -6.73 -14.30
C ARG A 430 0.19 -7.27 -15.72
N SER A 431 1.02 -6.83 -16.67
CA SER A 431 1.03 -7.33 -18.05
C SER A 431 1.40 -8.81 -18.18
N VAL A 432 2.00 -9.38 -17.14
CA VAL A 432 2.46 -10.75 -17.01
C VAL A 432 1.70 -11.50 -15.90
N ALA A 433 0.89 -10.82 -15.08
CA ALA A 433 0.15 -11.44 -13.97
C ALA A 433 -1.32 -10.98 -13.90
N PRO A 434 -2.12 -11.09 -14.97
CA PRO A 434 -3.54 -10.70 -14.96
C PRO A 434 -4.38 -11.55 -14.00
N HIS A 435 -3.87 -12.68 -13.53
CA HIS A 435 -4.51 -13.59 -12.58
C HIS A 435 -4.20 -13.30 -11.11
N SER A 436 -3.51 -12.19 -10.83
CA SER A 436 -3.13 -11.79 -9.47
C SER A 436 -4.23 -11.03 -8.76
N ILE A 437 -4.47 -11.33 -7.48
CA ILE A 437 -5.25 -10.46 -6.59
C ILE A 437 -4.41 -9.32 -6.01
N ALA A 438 -3.08 -9.37 -6.12
CA ALA A 438 -2.19 -8.30 -5.65
C ALA A 438 -2.07 -7.16 -6.67
N VAL A 439 -2.16 -7.45 -7.97
CA VAL A 439 -2.11 -6.42 -9.03
C VAL A 439 -3.36 -6.40 -9.92
N GLY A 440 -4.40 -7.12 -9.51
CA GLY A 440 -5.72 -7.04 -10.12
C GLY A 440 -6.35 -5.67 -9.85
N THR A 441 -7.24 -5.23 -10.74
CA THR A 441 -8.01 -3.99 -10.51
C THR A 441 -9.33 -4.07 -11.25
N VAL A 442 -10.29 -3.27 -10.80
CA VAL A 442 -11.56 -3.00 -11.50
C VAL A 442 -11.54 -1.65 -12.21
N MET A 443 -10.40 -0.96 -12.18
CA MET A 443 -10.18 0.32 -12.81
C MET A 443 -9.58 0.12 -14.21
N ASN A 444 -10.34 0.54 -15.21
CA ASN A 444 -9.97 0.51 -16.62
C ASN A 444 -9.61 1.92 -17.12
N ALA A 445 -9.19 2.01 -18.39
CA ALA A 445 -8.79 3.28 -19.00
C ALA A 445 -9.92 4.33 -18.98
N ASP A 446 -11.17 3.90 -19.01
CA ASP A 446 -12.39 4.71 -18.95
C ASP A 446 -13.02 4.75 -17.54
N GLY A 447 -12.33 4.24 -16.52
CA GLY A 447 -12.74 4.32 -15.13
C GLY A 447 -13.15 3.00 -14.49
N PRO A 448 -13.92 3.05 -13.38
CA PRO A 448 -14.36 1.86 -12.67
C PRO A 448 -15.30 1.00 -13.52
N HIS A 449 -15.16 -0.32 -13.42
CA HIS A 449 -16.02 -1.31 -14.06
C HIS A 449 -16.62 -2.27 -13.03
N HIS A 450 -17.75 -2.88 -13.38
CA HIS A 450 -18.29 -4.02 -12.63
C HIS A 450 -17.43 -5.27 -12.88
N ILE A 451 -17.50 -6.22 -11.96
CA ILE A 451 -16.95 -7.56 -12.16
C ILE A 451 -18.06 -8.49 -12.67
N PRO A 452 -17.72 -9.66 -13.25
CA PRO A 452 -18.73 -10.60 -13.71
C PRO A 452 -19.65 -11.07 -12.57
N LEU A 453 -20.95 -11.24 -12.85
CA LEU A 453 -21.92 -11.70 -11.84
C LEU A 453 -21.57 -13.07 -11.28
N THR A 454 -20.94 -13.93 -12.07
CA THR A 454 -20.42 -15.24 -11.62
C THR A 454 -19.38 -15.09 -10.52
N VAL A 455 -18.48 -14.11 -10.64
CA VAL A 455 -17.49 -13.79 -9.60
C VAL A 455 -18.16 -13.18 -8.37
N ALA A 456 -19.10 -12.25 -8.57
CA ALA A 456 -19.85 -11.64 -7.49
C ALA A 456 -20.64 -12.70 -6.68
N ALA A 457 -21.31 -13.62 -7.38
CA ALA A 457 -22.03 -14.74 -6.79
C ALA A 457 -21.10 -15.65 -6.00
N TYR A 458 -19.95 -16.01 -6.57
CA TYR A 458 -18.94 -16.85 -5.94
C TYR A 458 -18.45 -16.28 -4.60
N LEU A 459 -18.21 -14.96 -4.56
CA LEU A 459 -17.84 -14.26 -3.33
C LEU A 459 -19.00 -14.18 -2.33
N LEU A 460 -20.19 -13.78 -2.78
CA LEU A 460 -21.40 -13.66 -1.93
C LEU A 460 -21.81 -14.99 -1.30
N GLN A 461 -21.83 -16.07 -2.06
CA GLN A 461 -22.14 -17.43 -1.58
C GLN A 461 -21.11 -17.91 -0.53
N SER A 462 -19.90 -17.39 -0.62
CA SER A 462 -18.83 -17.63 0.35
C SER A 462 -18.89 -16.70 1.58
N GLY A 463 -19.91 -15.83 1.67
CA GLY A 463 -20.09 -14.88 2.76
C GLY A 463 -19.32 -13.56 2.63
N ILE A 464 -18.74 -13.28 1.47
CA ILE A 464 -17.98 -12.06 1.19
C ILE A 464 -18.90 -11.07 0.45
N HIS A 465 -19.24 -9.96 1.10
CA HIS A 465 -20.10 -8.92 0.52
C HIS A 465 -19.35 -7.67 0.06
N THR A 466 -18.11 -7.49 0.53
CA THR A 466 -17.27 -6.35 0.20
C THR A 466 -15.85 -6.80 -0.14
N VAL A 467 -15.26 -6.20 -1.17
CA VAL A 467 -13.82 -6.26 -1.44
C VAL A 467 -13.21 -4.89 -1.22
N CYS A 468 -12.13 -4.84 -0.44
CA CYS A 468 -11.29 -3.67 -0.23
C CYS A 468 -9.92 -3.91 -0.84
N ALA A 469 -9.51 -2.95 -1.66
CA ALA A 469 -8.37 -3.00 -2.57
C ALA A 469 -7.55 -1.70 -2.47
N GLY A 470 -6.39 -1.72 -3.12
CA GLY A 470 -5.51 -0.61 -3.43
C GLY A 470 -4.86 -0.80 -4.80
N HIS A 471 -3.55 -0.57 -4.90
CA HIS A 471 -2.69 -0.75 -6.08
C HIS A 471 -2.88 0.26 -7.24
N GLN A 472 -4.12 0.63 -7.56
CA GLN A 472 -4.41 1.55 -8.66
C GLN A 472 -4.88 2.91 -8.11
N PRO A 473 -4.11 3.99 -8.31
CA PRO A 473 -4.52 5.32 -7.86
C PRO A 473 -5.87 5.75 -8.42
N VAL A 474 -6.81 6.13 -7.54
CA VAL A 474 -8.19 6.52 -7.91
C VAL A 474 -8.64 7.90 -7.42
N GLY A 475 -7.69 8.72 -6.99
CA GLY A 475 -7.92 10.09 -6.54
C GLY A 475 -7.82 10.26 -5.02
N ASP A 476 -8.25 11.42 -4.51
CA ASP A 476 -8.08 11.83 -3.11
C ASP A 476 -9.19 11.31 -2.16
N THR A 477 -10.09 10.50 -2.71
CA THR A 477 -11.15 9.75 -2.03
C THR A 477 -11.15 8.33 -2.61
N PRO A 478 -11.63 7.31 -1.88
CA PRO A 478 -11.69 5.97 -2.44
C PRO A 478 -12.70 5.89 -3.59
N ALA A 479 -12.45 4.99 -4.54
CA ALA A 479 -13.44 4.60 -5.52
C ALA A 479 -14.34 3.52 -4.96
N ILE A 480 -15.65 3.79 -4.99
CA ILE A 480 -16.66 2.83 -4.61
C ILE A 480 -17.34 2.32 -5.88
N VAL A 481 -17.46 1.01 -6.01
CA VAL A 481 -18.22 0.35 -7.08
C VAL A 481 -19.28 -0.52 -6.42
N ARG A 482 -20.54 -0.13 -6.52
CA ARG A 482 -21.69 -0.90 -6.07
C ARG A 482 -22.33 -1.63 -7.22
N GLN A 483 -22.19 -2.95 -7.21
CA GLN A 483 -22.80 -3.79 -8.22
C GLN A 483 -24.30 -3.94 -7.98
N PRO A 484 -25.08 -4.17 -9.06
CA PRO A 484 -26.40 -4.78 -8.93
C PRO A 484 -26.33 -6.06 -8.07
N GLY A 485 -27.30 -6.27 -7.19
CA GLY A 485 -27.28 -7.38 -6.22
C GLY A 485 -26.58 -7.05 -4.88
N GLY A 486 -25.94 -5.88 -4.76
CA GLY A 486 -25.48 -5.34 -3.47
C GLY A 486 -24.04 -5.68 -3.06
N PHE A 487 -23.27 -6.32 -3.94
CA PHE A 487 -21.83 -6.50 -3.76
C PHE A 487 -21.10 -5.16 -3.92
N THR A 488 -20.13 -4.88 -3.04
CA THR A 488 -19.42 -3.60 -3.03
C THR A 488 -17.91 -3.80 -3.19
N ILE A 489 -17.28 -3.03 -4.07
CA ILE A 489 -15.83 -2.98 -4.22
C ILE A 489 -15.36 -1.58 -3.83
N ILE A 490 -14.27 -1.52 -3.09
CA ILE A 490 -13.66 -0.28 -2.61
C ILE A 490 -12.20 -0.31 -2.99
N ASP A 491 -11.77 0.63 -3.82
CA ASP A 491 -10.37 0.89 -4.08
C ASP A 491 -9.96 2.13 -3.27
N ALA A 492 -9.01 1.95 -2.37
CA ALA A 492 -8.56 2.95 -1.43
C ALA A 492 -7.10 3.38 -1.68
N ASP A 493 -6.58 3.16 -2.89
CA ASP A 493 -5.31 3.75 -3.26
C ASP A 493 -5.50 5.24 -3.62
N ASN A 494 -5.03 6.12 -2.72
CA ASN A 494 -4.98 7.57 -2.91
C ASN A 494 -3.58 8.09 -3.25
N SER A 495 -2.70 7.21 -3.74
CA SER A 495 -1.36 7.61 -4.18
C SER A 495 -1.48 8.59 -5.35
N TYR A 496 -0.53 9.53 -5.46
CA TYR A 496 -0.45 10.46 -6.58
C TYR A 496 -1.68 11.39 -6.81
N CYS A 497 -2.60 11.51 -5.85
CA CYS A 497 -3.85 12.27 -6.01
C CYS A 497 -3.70 13.81 -5.93
N GLY A 498 -2.53 14.32 -5.56
CA GLY A 498 -2.28 15.71 -5.23
C GLY A 498 -2.37 16.70 -6.41
N ARG A 499 -2.21 16.21 -7.66
CA ARG A 499 -2.22 17.01 -8.90
C ARG A 499 -1.37 18.28 -8.87
N GLY A 500 -0.25 18.27 -8.15
CA GLY A 500 0.66 19.42 -8.07
C GLY A 500 0.06 20.64 -7.34
N ASN A 501 -0.90 20.42 -6.43
CA ASN A 501 -1.42 21.48 -5.59
C ASN A 501 -0.35 22.02 -4.61
N ALA A 502 -0.69 23.04 -3.82
CA ALA A 502 0.24 23.71 -2.91
C ALA A 502 0.91 22.79 -1.86
N PHE A 503 0.31 21.63 -1.55
CA PHE A 503 0.86 20.65 -0.61
C PHE A 503 1.75 19.60 -1.29
N CYS A 504 1.78 19.57 -2.63
CA CYS A 504 2.64 18.66 -3.37
C CYS A 504 4.08 19.15 -3.35
N THR A 505 5.01 18.20 -3.27
CA THR A 505 6.44 18.46 -3.35
C THR A 505 7.06 17.52 -4.38
N ARG A 506 8.37 17.60 -4.61
CA ARG A 506 9.09 16.63 -5.45
C ARG A 506 8.88 15.18 -4.99
N PHE A 507 8.64 14.99 -3.69
CA PHE A 507 8.54 13.68 -3.04
C PHE A 507 7.12 13.36 -2.56
N ASN A 508 6.30 14.37 -2.20
CA ASN A 508 4.89 14.21 -1.85
C ASN A 508 3.99 14.44 -3.07
N HIS A 509 3.40 13.37 -3.62
CA HIS A 509 2.43 13.49 -4.71
C HIS A 509 0.97 13.34 -4.26
N ARG A 510 0.72 13.16 -2.95
CA ARG A 510 -0.65 13.08 -2.38
C ARG A 510 -1.19 14.45 -1.97
N GLY A 511 -0.33 15.45 -1.86
CA GLY A 511 -0.69 16.74 -1.27
C GLY A 511 -1.04 16.56 0.21
N ALA A 512 -2.14 17.15 0.67
CA ALA A 512 -2.63 16.99 2.04
C ALA A 512 -3.48 15.72 2.25
N ALA A 513 -3.66 14.89 1.22
CA ALA A 513 -4.55 13.76 1.32
C ALA A 513 -4.10 12.75 2.40
N VAL A 514 -5.08 12.24 3.12
CA VAL A 514 -4.97 11.12 4.08
C VAL A 514 -6.38 10.59 4.34
N MET A 515 -6.55 9.27 4.46
CA MET A 515 -7.86 8.70 4.74
C MET A 515 -7.78 7.38 5.52
N GLU A 516 -8.87 7.10 6.24
CA GLU A 516 -9.12 5.83 6.91
C GLU A 516 -10.47 5.25 6.44
N LEU A 517 -10.47 3.97 6.06
CA LEU A 517 -11.70 3.19 6.00
C LEU A 517 -11.91 2.52 7.36
N LEU A 518 -13.03 2.83 7.99
CA LEU A 518 -13.38 2.32 9.31
C LEU A 518 -14.67 1.50 9.24
N PHE A 519 -14.54 0.18 9.30
CA PHE A 519 -15.66 -0.72 9.47
C PHE A 519 -16.03 -0.80 10.94
N GLY A 520 -17.31 -0.70 11.27
CA GLY A 520 -17.83 -0.86 12.63
C GLY A 520 -18.91 -1.92 12.67
N TYR A 521 -18.75 -2.92 13.54
CA TYR A 521 -19.72 -3.98 13.77
C TYR A 521 -20.13 -4.02 15.24
N PRO A 522 -21.40 -4.35 15.55
CA PRO A 522 -21.80 -4.69 16.92
C PRO A 522 -20.92 -5.83 17.44
N ASP A 523 -20.46 -5.75 18.70
CA ASP A 523 -19.72 -6.86 19.31
C ASP A 523 -20.68 -8.01 19.64
N ASP A 524 -20.39 -9.19 19.11
CA ASP A 524 -21.17 -10.42 19.26
C ASP A 524 -20.83 -11.18 20.55
N HIS A 525 -20.06 -10.59 21.47
CA HIS A 525 -19.84 -11.19 22.78
C HIS A 525 -21.17 -11.31 23.54
N ASN A 526 -21.70 -12.53 23.55
CA ASN A 526 -22.80 -13.02 24.40
C ASN A 526 -22.49 -12.70 25.87
N ASP A 527 -22.84 -11.51 26.32
CA ASP A 527 -23.13 -11.30 27.73
C ASP A 527 -24.54 -11.85 27.94
N ASP A 528 -24.64 -13.13 28.31
CA ASP A 528 -25.91 -13.82 28.60
C ASP A 528 -26.75 -13.13 29.71
N ASN A 529 -26.19 -12.08 30.34
CA ASN A 529 -26.83 -11.27 31.39
C ASN A 529 -27.16 -9.82 30.98
N ALA A 530 -26.93 -9.39 29.73
CA ALA A 530 -27.30 -8.04 29.30
C ALA A 530 -28.78 -7.98 28.89
N ALA A 531 -29.60 -7.29 29.68
CA ALA A 531 -31.00 -7.04 29.38
C ALA A 531 -31.18 -6.46 27.95
N PRO A 532 -32.25 -6.83 27.22
CA PRO A 532 -32.45 -6.40 25.85
C PRO A 532 -32.86 -4.92 25.83
N ARG A 533 -31.88 -4.02 25.75
CA ARG A 533 -32.16 -2.59 25.55
C ARG A 533 -31.26 -1.95 24.50
N ASN A 534 -31.97 -1.39 23.51
CA ASN A 534 -31.63 -0.38 22.52
C ASN A 534 -30.89 -0.88 21.27
N ALA A 535 -31.66 -0.91 20.16
CA ALA A 535 -31.27 -1.02 18.75
C ALA A 535 -29.97 -1.78 18.48
N ALA A 536 -30.07 -3.03 18.03
CA ALA A 536 -28.96 -3.81 17.49
C ALA A 536 -28.08 -2.89 16.63
N ALA A 537 -26.86 -2.59 17.10
CA ALA A 537 -26.03 -1.57 16.45
C ALA A 537 -25.79 -2.00 15.00
N VAL A 538 -26.27 -1.18 14.05
CA VAL A 538 -26.19 -1.47 12.62
C VAL A 538 -24.72 -1.39 12.20
N PRO A 539 -24.23 -2.32 11.34
CA PRO A 539 -22.89 -2.20 10.78
C PRO A 539 -22.73 -0.86 10.06
N SER A 540 -21.57 -0.24 10.18
CA SER A 540 -21.23 1.03 9.55
C SER A 540 -19.92 0.91 8.78
N LEU A 541 -19.78 1.69 7.71
CA LEU A 541 -18.50 1.85 7.01
C LEU A 541 -18.24 3.33 6.85
N THR A 542 -17.47 3.89 7.78
CA THR A 542 -17.09 5.30 7.75
C THR A 542 -15.83 5.48 6.92
N VAL A 543 -15.92 6.31 5.89
CA VAL A 543 -14.77 6.79 5.11
C VAL A 543 -14.50 8.22 5.55
N HIS A 544 -13.34 8.49 6.12
CA HIS A 544 -13.01 9.84 6.59
C HIS A 544 -11.55 10.21 6.41
N GLY A 545 -11.29 11.52 6.34
CA GLY A 545 -9.95 12.06 6.20
C GLY A 545 -9.92 13.45 5.59
N TYR A 546 -8.84 13.73 4.86
CA TYR A 546 -8.61 14.99 4.18
C TYR A 546 -8.35 14.74 2.69
N ARG A 547 -8.92 15.60 1.85
CA ARG A 547 -8.69 15.64 0.41
C ARG A 547 -7.30 16.18 0.10
N ALA A 548 -6.89 16.08 -1.16
CA ALA A 548 -5.58 16.53 -1.62
C ALA A 548 -5.30 18.02 -1.30
N ASN A 549 -6.35 18.83 -1.30
CA ASN A 549 -6.31 20.27 -0.99
C ASN A 549 -6.46 20.60 0.51
N GLY A 550 -6.54 19.60 1.39
CA GLY A 550 -6.69 19.77 2.84
C GLY A 550 -8.14 19.93 3.31
N ALA A 551 -9.14 19.81 2.45
CA ALA A 551 -10.54 19.83 2.87
C ALA A 551 -10.92 18.53 3.59
N PRO A 552 -11.53 18.57 4.79
CA PRO A 552 -11.95 17.37 5.51
C PRO A 552 -13.18 16.72 4.86
N PHE A 553 -13.35 15.42 5.04
CA PHE A 553 -14.55 14.68 4.68
C PHE A 553 -14.81 13.50 5.63
N GLU A 554 -16.06 13.18 5.92
CA GLU A 554 -16.47 11.97 6.65
C GLU A 554 -17.85 11.45 6.21
N PHE A 555 -17.91 10.25 5.64
CA PHE A 555 -19.13 9.68 5.10
C PHE A 555 -19.36 8.24 5.57
N ASP A 556 -20.56 7.92 6.04
CA ASP A 556 -20.97 6.52 6.27
C ASP A 556 -21.52 5.93 4.96
N LEU A 557 -20.73 5.06 4.35
CA LEU A 557 -21.06 4.43 3.08
C LEU A 557 -22.35 3.61 3.20
N TYR A 558 -22.67 2.98 4.32
CA TYR A 558 -23.88 2.17 4.43
C TYR A 558 -25.15 2.99 4.63
N SER A 559 -25.04 4.26 5.03
CA SER A 559 -26.19 5.15 5.14
C SER A 559 -26.77 5.58 3.79
N ASP A 560 -25.99 5.46 2.70
CA ASP A 560 -26.42 5.87 1.37
C ASP A 560 -26.08 4.86 0.27
N TRP A 561 -27.13 4.45 -0.45
CA TRP A 561 -27.01 3.47 -1.52
C TRP A 561 -26.58 4.07 -2.87
N ARG A 562 -26.64 5.41 -3.02
CA ARG A 562 -26.32 6.10 -4.29
C ARG A 562 -24.83 6.14 -4.57
N VAL A 563 -24.00 6.31 -3.54
CA VAL A 563 -22.54 6.35 -3.70
C VAL A 563 -22.03 5.03 -4.29
N GLY A 564 -21.19 5.15 -5.30
CA GLY A 564 -20.63 4.03 -6.06
C GLY A 564 -21.57 3.44 -7.09
N ARG A 565 -22.67 4.10 -7.45
CA ARG A 565 -23.55 3.69 -8.55
C ARG A 565 -23.18 4.37 -9.85
N TYR A 566 -23.35 3.63 -10.95
CA TYR A 566 -23.19 4.11 -12.31
C TYR A 566 -24.49 4.76 -12.82
N VAL A 567 -24.42 6.00 -13.31
CA VAL A 567 -25.58 6.75 -13.82
C VAL A 567 -25.63 6.86 -15.35
N GLY A 568 -24.75 6.14 -16.05
CA GLY A 568 -24.64 6.20 -17.51
C GLY A 568 -23.51 7.12 -18.01
N ASP A 569 -23.15 6.97 -19.28
CA ASP A 569 -22.16 7.80 -20.01
C ASP A 569 -20.79 7.99 -19.32
N GLY A 570 -20.33 6.96 -18.59
CA GLY A 570 -19.05 6.98 -17.85
C GLY A 570 -19.12 7.64 -16.47
N TRP A 571 -20.29 8.10 -16.02
CA TRP A 571 -20.44 8.82 -14.76
C TRP A 571 -20.71 7.89 -13.58
N TRP A 572 -19.89 8.04 -12.54
CA TRP A 572 -20.03 7.35 -11.26
C TRP A 572 -20.30 8.34 -10.14
N VAL A 573 -21.23 7.99 -9.25
CA VAL A 573 -21.50 8.75 -8.03
C VAL A 573 -20.37 8.50 -7.03
N ARG A 574 -19.68 9.56 -6.61
CA ARG A 574 -18.58 9.57 -5.65
C ARG A 574 -19.06 10.13 -4.30
N LEU A 575 -18.15 10.19 -3.33
CA LEU A 575 -18.43 10.75 -2.01
C LEU A 575 -18.77 12.25 -2.11
N PRO A 576 -19.78 12.72 -1.36
CA PRO A 576 -20.10 14.15 -1.32
C PRO A 576 -18.92 14.98 -0.78
N PRO A 577 -18.84 16.27 -1.13
CA PRO A 577 -17.73 17.14 -0.74
C PRO A 577 -17.82 17.54 0.74
N GLU A 578 -19.05 17.70 1.24
CA GLU A 578 -19.37 18.02 2.63
C GLU A 578 -20.08 16.86 3.30
N ALA A 579 -19.32 15.81 3.56
CA ALA A 579 -19.74 14.82 4.51
C ALA A 579 -19.40 15.37 5.92
N THR A 580 -20.16 16.39 6.33
CA THR A 580 -20.16 17.02 7.65
C THR A 580 -21.41 16.56 8.39
N ALA A 581 -21.30 15.42 9.07
CA ALA A 581 -22.28 15.02 10.07
C ALA A 581 -21.54 14.54 11.32
N ALA A 582 -21.15 15.49 12.18
CA ALA A 582 -21.29 15.45 13.66
C ALA A 582 -20.15 16.05 14.51
N ALA A 583 -18.98 16.47 13.98
CA ALA A 583 -17.83 16.75 14.87
C ALA A 583 -17.08 18.09 14.78
N SER A 584 -17.32 19.00 13.83
CA SER A 584 -16.56 20.27 13.78
C SER A 584 -17.42 21.52 13.94
N SER A 585 -17.31 22.18 15.09
CA SER A 585 -17.93 23.47 15.42
C SER A 585 -17.21 24.68 14.81
N ALA A 586 -16.49 24.51 13.70
CA ALA A 586 -15.78 25.60 13.03
C ALA A 586 -16.54 26.01 11.75
N PRO A 587 -16.89 27.30 11.58
CA PRO A 587 -17.49 27.77 10.34
C PRO A 587 -16.45 27.73 9.22
N VAL A 588 -16.74 26.98 8.15
CA VAL A 588 -15.88 26.92 6.97
C VAL A 588 -16.27 28.08 6.04
N SER A 589 -15.44 29.12 5.98
CA SER A 589 -15.54 30.15 4.96
C SER A 589 -14.77 29.73 3.70
N GLY A 590 -15.43 29.65 2.53
CA GLY A 590 -14.78 29.41 1.24
C GLY A 590 -15.61 28.57 0.26
N ALA A 591 -15.03 28.23 -0.90
CA ALA A 591 -15.65 27.45 -1.99
C ALA A 591 -16.18 26.05 -1.58
N GLY A 592 -15.86 25.56 -0.38
CA GLY A 592 -16.43 24.32 0.18
C GLY A 592 -17.94 24.40 0.36
N ALA A 593 -18.46 25.55 0.80
CA ALA A 593 -19.88 25.81 1.04
C ALA A 593 -20.77 25.73 -0.22
N ALA A 594 -20.16 25.76 -1.42
CA ALA A 594 -20.89 25.78 -2.69
C ALA A 594 -21.53 24.42 -3.04
N HIS A 595 -21.10 23.33 -2.41
CA HIS A 595 -21.53 21.98 -2.75
C HIS A 595 -22.09 21.16 -1.57
N ALA A 596 -22.45 21.85 -0.49
CA ALA A 596 -23.19 21.30 0.64
C ALA A 596 -24.41 20.49 0.19
N GLY A 597 -24.53 19.24 0.63
CA GLY A 597 -25.67 18.37 0.29
C GLY A 597 -25.73 17.88 -1.16
N LEU A 598 -24.68 18.11 -1.97
CA LEU A 598 -24.56 17.58 -3.33
C LEU A 598 -23.68 16.32 -3.37
N TYR A 599 -23.97 15.45 -4.34
CA TYR A 599 -23.12 14.33 -4.72
C TYR A 599 -22.09 14.79 -5.75
N GLU A 600 -20.86 14.34 -5.57
CA GLU A 600 -19.86 14.41 -6.63
C GLU A 600 -20.14 13.30 -7.65
N LEU A 601 -20.18 13.63 -8.94
CA LEU A 601 -20.14 12.66 -10.01
C LEU A 601 -18.81 12.79 -10.74
N ARG A 602 -18.20 11.65 -11.03
CA ARG A 602 -16.90 11.62 -11.69
C ARG A 602 -16.93 10.71 -12.90
N ARG A 603 -16.35 11.22 -13.99
CA ARG A 603 -16.08 10.46 -15.20
C ARG A 603 -14.60 10.56 -15.49
N THR A 604 -13.98 9.41 -15.76
CA THR A 604 -12.52 9.31 -15.95
C THR A 604 -12.21 8.75 -17.33
N ARG A 605 -11.12 9.21 -17.94
CA ARG A 605 -10.63 8.74 -19.25
C ARG A 605 -9.12 8.66 -19.25
N ASP A 606 -8.58 7.92 -20.21
CA ASP A 606 -7.15 7.74 -20.45
C ASP A 606 -6.36 7.29 -19.22
N GLY A 607 -6.96 6.40 -18.42
CA GLY A 607 -6.37 5.87 -17.19
C GLY A 607 -6.22 6.94 -16.12
N PHE A 608 -7.32 7.62 -15.77
CA PHE A 608 -7.39 8.67 -14.75
C PHE A 608 -6.56 9.93 -15.04
N ARG A 609 -6.01 10.06 -16.26
CA ARG A 609 -5.30 11.27 -16.70
C ARG A 609 -6.26 12.43 -16.99
N HIS A 610 -7.46 12.11 -17.44
CA HIS A 610 -8.53 13.07 -17.65
C HIS A 610 -9.70 12.72 -16.75
N GLU A 611 -10.09 13.67 -15.91
CA GLU A 611 -11.24 13.50 -15.04
C GLU A 611 -12.17 14.69 -15.19
N GLU A 612 -13.46 14.40 -15.36
CA GLU A 612 -14.53 15.37 -15.35
C GLU A 612 -15.31 15.21 -14.05
N THR A 613 -15.70 16.33 -13.45
CA THR A 613 -16.48 16.37 -12.22
C THR A 613 -17.77 17.14 -12.46
N ARG A 614 -18.87 16.61 -11.92
CA ARG A 614 -20.18 17.28 -11.87
C ARG A 614 -20.74 17.16 -10.46
N TRP A 615 -21.64 18.07 -10.11
CA TRP A 615 -22.33 18.06 -8.83
C TRP A 615 -23.82 17.90 -9.09
N ALA A 616 -24.49 17.08 -8.27
CA ALA A 616 -25.92 16.86 -8.40
C ALA A 616 -26.58 16.65 -7.04
N THR A 617 -27.83 17.07 -6.93
CA THR A 617 -28.67 16.81 -5.78
C THR A 617 -29.04 15.32 -5.69
N ALA A 618 -29.52 14.92 -4.51
CA ALA A 618 -30.13 13.63 -4.27
C ALA A 618 -31.14 13.22 -5.35
N ALA A 619 -32.08 14.11 -5.65
CA ALA A 619 -33.18 13.86 -6.57
C ALA A 619 -32.71 13.73 -8.02
N GLU A 620 -31.71 14.52 -8.44
CA GLU A 620 -31.10 14.40 -9.76
C GLU A 620 -30.39 13.06 -9.93
N VAL A 621 -29.60 12.64 -8.93
CA VAL A 621 -28.94 11.32 -8.94
C VAL A 621 -29.97 10.21 -9.04
N ASP A 622 -31.04 10.26 -8.24
CA ASP A 622 -32.11 9.27 -8.31
C ASP A 622 -32.76 9.24 -9.69
N ALA A 623 -33.11 10.40 -10.25
CA ALA A 623 -33.69 10.50 -11.58
C ALA A 623 -32.77 9.91 -12.66
N TRP A 624 -31.47 10.18 -12.61
CA TRP A 624 -30.50 9.61 -13.55
C TRP A 624 -30.32 8.11 -13.38
N LEU A 625 -30.31 7.60 -12.15
CA LEU A 625 -30.28 6.16 -11.90
C LEU A 625 -31.51 5.46 -12.48
N TRP A 626 -32.69 6.04 -12.32
CA TRP A 626 -33.93 5.53 -12.93
C TRP A 626 -33.88 5.58 -14.46
N GLN A 627 -33.42 6.69 -15.04
CA GLN A 627 -33.28 6.84 -16.49
C GLN A 627 -32.27 5.84 -17.07
N ALA A 628 -31.11 5.69 -16.43
CA ALA A 628 -30.09 4.72 -16.82
C ALA A 628 -30.64 3.30 -16.75
N ALA A 629 -31.40 2.95 -15.70
CA ALA A 629 -32.04 1.64 -15.59
C ALA A 629 -33.06 1.40 -16.70
N ALA A 630 -33.94 2.37 -16.97
CA ALA A 630 -34.94 2.28 -18.02
C ALA A 630 -34.34 2.14 -19.44
N ARG A 631 -33.14 2.70 -19.66
CA ARG A 631 -32.40 2.62 -20.93
C ARG A 631 -31.47 1.42 -21.05
N GLY A 632 -31.39 0.56 -20.03
CA GLY A 632 -30.43 -0.55 -19.98
C GLY A 632 -28.97 -0.09 -19.82
N GLN A 633 -28.75 1.14 -19.38
CA GLN A 633 -27.45 1.79 -19.20
C GLN A 633 -27.03 1.90 -17.72
N ALA A 634 -27.78 1.31 -16.78
CA ALA A 634 -27.44 1.29 -15.34
C ALA A 634 -26.24 0.38 -15.00
N THR A 635 -25.63 -0.23 -16.00
CA THR A 635 -24.47 -1.10 -15.87
C THR A 635 -23.44 -0.72 -16.91
N VAL A 636 -22.17 -0.72 -16.51
CA VAL A 636 -21.07 -0.57 -17.48
C VAL A 636 -21.14 -1.73 -18.49
N PRO A 637 -21.00 -1.49 -19.80
CA PRO A 637 -20.96 -2.55 -20.80
C PRO A 637 -19.79 -3.51 -20.53
N GLY A 638 -20.08 -4.75 -20.11
CA GLY A 638 -19.08 -5.77 -19.80
C GLY A 638 -19.60 -6.84 -18.83
N GLU A 639 -19.57 -8.10 -19.28
CA GLU A 639 -19.66 -9.37 -18.53
C GLU A 639 -20.67 -9.54 -17.39
N LEU A 640 -21.85 -8.91 -17.45
CA LEU A 640 -23.03 -9.44 -16.73
C LEU A 640 -23.64 -10.59 -17.56
N ALA A 641 -22.84 -11.60 -17.93
CA ALA A 641 -23.34 -12.79 -18.61
C ALA A 641 -24.18 -13.61 -17.59
N PRO A 642 -25.44 -13.96 -17.91
CA PRO A 642 -26.37 -14.46 -16.92
C PRO A 642 -26.17 -15.96 -16.70
N GLN A 643 -25.61 -16.32 -15.55
CA GLN A 643 -26.03 -17.55 -14.85
C GLN A 643 -26.96 -17.23 -13.67
N PHE A 644 -26.96 -15.97 -13.21
CA PHE A 644 -27.77 -15.51 -12.08
C PHE A 644 -28.49 -14.20 -12.41
N THR A 645 -29.74 -14.07 -11.96
CA THR A 645 -30.55 -12.85 -12.05
C THR A 645 -30.19 -11.86 -10.93
N LYS A 646 -30.59 -10.59 -11.08
CA LYS A 646 -30.37 -9.56 -10.05
C LYS A 646 -31.10 -9.92 -8.75
N GLU A 647 -32.26 -10.54 -8.90
CA GLU A 647 -33.16 -10.99 -7.84
C GLU A 647 -32.56 -12.17 -7.06
N GLU A 648 -31.97 -13.16 -7.74
CA GLU A 648 -31.27 -14.29 -7.11
C GLU A 648 -30.09 -13.82 -6.23
N LEU A 649 -29.33 -12.82 -6.66
CA LEU A 649 -28.23 -12.26 -5.86
C LEU A 649 -28.72 -11.48 -4.64
N ALA A 650 -29.81 -10.72 -4.79
CA ALA A 650 -30.43 -10.00 -3.68
C ALA A 650 -31.00 -10.96 -2.63
N GLU A 651 -31.55 -12.09 -3.07
CA GLU A 651 -32.08 -13.14 -2.20
C GLU A 651 -30.98 -13.86 -1.42
N VAL A 652 -29.87 -14.25 -2.08
CA VAL A 652 -28.69 -14.84 -1.42
C VAL A 652 -28.17 -13.96 -0.28
N ARG A 653 -28.12 -12.64 -0.49
CA ARG A 653 -27.72 -11.66 0.53
C ARG A 653 -28.74 -11.58 1.68
N ALA A 654 -30.03 -11.49 1.36
CA ALA A 654 -31.09 -11.36 2.36
C ALA A 654 -31.25 -12.62 3.23
N HIS A 655 -31.05 -13.81 2.64
CA HIS A 655 -31.22 -15.07 3.36
C HIS A 655 -30.10 -15.32 4.40
N ARG A 656 -28.86 -14.84 4.13
CA ARG A 656 -27.72 -14.94 5.06
C ARG A 656 -27.65 -13.85 6.11
N LEU A 657 -28.14 -12.64 5.85
CA LEU A 657 -28.34 -11.64 6.92
C LEU A 657 -29.34 -12.14 7.98
N LYS A 658 -30.22 -13.09 7.63
CA LYS A 658 -31.16 -13.74 8.55
C LYS A 658 -30.64 -15.05 9.15
N THR A 659 -29.78 -15.78 8.46
CA THR A 659 -29.19 -17.04 8.96
C THR A 659 -27.83 -16.77 9.59
N LYS A 660 -27.85 -16.34 10.86
CA LYS A 660 -26.72 -16.51 11.78
C LYS A 660 -26.29 -17.97 11.72
N VAL A 661 -25.16 -18.25 11.08
CA VAL A 661 -24.51 -19.56 11.13
C VAL A 661 -24.09 -19.79 12.58
N LYS A 662 -24.69 -20.79 13.23
CA LYS A 662 -24.15 -21.35 14.47
C LYS A 662 -22.71 -21.78 14.19
N ARG A 663 -21.75 -21.15 14.87
CA ARG A 663 -20.36 -21.60 14.89
C ARG A 663 -20.31 -23.04 15.41
N THR A 664 -19.70 -23.93 14.65
CA THR A 664 -19.06 -25.16 15.17
C THR A 664 -17.58 -24.91 15.28
#